data_AF-A0A2S4L4H7-F1
#
_entry.id   AF-A0A2S4L4H7-F1
#
_cell.length_a   1.000
_cell.length_b   1.000
_cell.length_c   1.000
_cell.angle_alpha   90.00
_cell.angle_beta   90.00
_cell.angle_gamma   90.00
#
_symmetry.space_group_name_H-M   'P 1'
#
loop_
_entity.id
_entity.type
_entity.pdbx_description
1 polymer ?
#
loop_
_entity_poly.entity_id
_entity_poly.type
_entity_poly.pdbx_seq_one_letter_code
_entity_poly.pdbx_strand_id
1 'polypeptide(L)'
;MDDEIEDELNRWRAHLWLSPECGICGKLLRFHERVIGLLDRLDHVDWPALFEHKSTRPFLFPERSTLPPRNAKEYDIPAHADAWFICRRQNCNRICRNSPEATTIHHDCFEIFRQRFRSRATSEEVRTAAYEHLWRAAAWRRPWKSAWRSTPLLLPEAFNITPLALVHVADKYGMPQLATLPWELVRMIHAWSEPALFWRMAAAFDVATTINALANGTVASVPRRAMRYSTPVKDLLSWDRGYDPVLCQDQDRPPIIRLTLDSRGIRRFERLAENPDPAATARSDQLAFVVQHQSLLRGVNLQFKDGQCRLVLPNHFRGLQVWDTPSPPTVPLYRDCSLQYDAEEEDPATAGRSIFYGRNIRSGTRFYTINLCSVTGITFILGQDGAVKSIHGHTASRPFAAPSAACDTPHSAELPKRRPYGLENLDLDTWVYLPLPPQERILAVGLAESDSDAYMEAPCLIFRMKLAGTVSVGAWHPDVEPNFVLADEPEMLIFTMEELNGVKTIGSYSPRAAQGRYSTSVAQLPRSWPDSTPFDDPYFASAPLEKVVQVTVFTRNSSPGCRGFLFEYENGAQRAVGDCRLGSDACTTYSRPRSMCTRLGEPGVDSEIARDLSTTSIEFSGLTEHGHGLGEGYHCFPMSGVLKFWFNCEKIGIDVSLLPEDRDD
;
A
#
# COMPACT_ATOMS: atom_id res chain seq x y z
N MET A 1 -6.83 37.92 7.10
CA MET A 1 -7.24 36.84 6.17
C MET A 1 -6.97 35.46 6.75
N ASP A 2 -6.00 35.31 7.66
CA ASP A 2 -5.92 34.16 8.56
C ASP A 2 -7.04 34.17 9.64
N ASP A 3 -7.55 35.35 10.01
CA ASP A 3 -8.58 35.50 11.06
C ASP A 3 -9.98 35.00 10.67
N GLU A 4 -10.38 35.05 9.38
CA GLU A 4 -11.68 34.53 8.92
C GLU A 4 -11.73 32.99 8.88
N ILE A 5 -10.56 32.34 8.72
CA ILE A 5 -10.41 30.88 8.78
C ILE A 5 -10.52 30.41 10.24
N GLU A 6 -9.98 31.18 11.20
CA GLU A 6 -10.19 30.92 12.63
C GLU A 6 -11.67 31.02 13.02
N ASP A 7 -12.42 31.98 12.47
CA ASP A 7 -13.85 32.15 12.78
C ASP A 7 -14.76 31.04 12.20
N GLU A 8 -14.44 30.45 11.04
CA GLU A 8 -15.17 29.26 10.56
C GLU A 8 -14.74 27.96 11.28
N LEU A 9 -13.47 27.83 11.67
CA LEU A 9 -12.99 26.74 12.53
C LEU A 9 -13.62 26.80 13.94
N ASN A 10 -13.94 28.00 14.44
CA ASN A 10 -14.59 28.24 15.73
C ASN A 10 -16.04 27.71 15.81
N ARG A 11 -16.69 27.37 14.68
CA ARG A 11 -18.02 26.69 14.69
C ARG A 11 -17.95 25.21 15.06
N TRP A 12 -16.78 24.58 14.93
CA TRP A 12 -16.62 23.13 15.08
C TRP A 12 -15.75 22.80 16.29
N ARG A 13 -16.18 21.81 17.11
CA ARG A 13 -15.56 21.57 18.43
C ARG A 13 -14.12 21.05 18.35
N ALA A 14 -13.85 20.17 17.38
CA ALA A 14 -12.55 19.53 17.12
C ALA A 14 -12.63 18.56 15.92
N HIS A 15 -11.47 18.04 15.49
CA HIS A 15 -11.37 17.06 14.39
C HIS A 15 -11.47 15.62 14.90
N LEU A 16 -12.41 14.84 14.38
CA LEU A 16 -12.51 13.42 14.69
C LEU A 16 -11.81 12.58 13.61
N TRP A 17 -10.64 12.03 13.94
CA TRP A 17 -9.94 11.15 13.00
C TRP A 17 -10.64 9.79 12.89
N LEU A 18 -10.82 9.29 11.67
CA LEU A 18 -11.48 8.02 11.40
C LEU A 18 -10.52 6.97 10.83
N SER A 19 -10.64 5.75 11.38
CA SER A 19 -10.05 4.55 10.79
C SER A 19 -10.64 4.28 9.42
N PRO A 20 -9.87 3.76 8.47
CA PRO A 20 -10.40 3.16 7.24
C PRO A 20 -10.81 1.70 7.42
N GLU A 21 -10.62 1.12 8.60
CA GLU A 21 -11.06 -0.24 8.93
C GLU A 21 -12.20 -0.21 9.95
N CYS A 22 -13.18 -1.08 9.75
CA CYS A 22 -14.25 -1.30 10.72
C CYS A 22 -13.70 -1.97 11.98
N GLY A 23 -13.90 -1.36 13.14
CA GLY A 23 -13.44 -1.88 14.42
C GLY A 23 -14.09 -3.19 14.88
N ILE A 24 -15.18 -3.63 14.22
CA ILE A 24 -15.87 -4.90 14.54
C ILE A 24 -15.49 -5.99 13.56
N CYS A 25 -15.83 -5.80 12.28
CA CYS A 25 -15.65 -6.83 11.25
C CYS A 25 -14.32 -6.71 10.52
N GLY A 26 -13.46 -5.79 10.92
CA GLY A 26 -12.09 -5.63 10.44
C GLY A 26 -11.88 -5.23 8.99
N LYS A 27 -12.93 -5.23 8.17
CA LYS A 27 -12.88 -4.89 6.75
C LYS A 27 -12.60 -3.41 6.51
N LEU A 28 -12.02 -3.15 5.34
CA LEU A 28 -11.89 -1.79 4.81
C LEU A 28 -13.28 -1.17 4.58
N LEU A 29 -13.39 0.09 4.96
CA LEU A 29 -14.57 0.92 4.77
C LEU A 29 -14.50 1.53 3.37
N ARG A 30 -15.55 1.31 2.58
CA ARG A 30 -15.67 1.94 1.25
C ARG A 30 -16.27 3.33 1.40
N PHE A 31 -15.94 4.21 0.45
CA PHE A 31 -16.52 5.54 0.42
C PHE A 31 -18.04 5.45 0.35
N HIS A 32 -18.71 6.38 1.04
CA HIS A 32 -20.15 6.44 1.15
C HIS A 32 -20.82 5.24 1.86
N GLU A 33 -20.05 4.32 2.46
CA GLU A 33 -20.63 3.35 3.38
C GLU A 33 -21.12 4.05 4.65
N ARG A 34 -22.26 3.59 5.16
CA ARG A 34 -22.83 4.12 6.40
C ARG A 34 -22.02 3.62 7.60
N VAL A 35 -21.45 4.54 8.36
CA VAL A 35 -20.56 4.26 9.49
C VAL A 35 -20.96 5.06 10.73
N ILE A 36 -20.39 4.68 11.87
CA ILE A 36 -20.42 5.45 13.11
C ILE A 36 -18.99 5.63 13.63
N GLY A 37 -18.74 6.72 14.36
CA GLY A 37 -17.54 6.91 15.16
C GLY A 37 -17.82 6.49 16.60
N LEU A 38 -17.06 5.52 17.12
CA LEU A 38 -17.10 5.11 18.53
C LEU A 38 -15.97 5.85 19.28
N LEU A 39 -16.33 6.57 20.34
CA LEU A 39 -15.45 7.51 21.04
C LEU A 39 -14.89 6.90 22.33
N ASP A 40 -13.65 7.25 22.67
CA ASP A 40 -13.07 6.93 23.98
C ASP A 40 -13.84 7.64 25.09
N ARG A 41 -13.82 7.06 26.31
CA ARG A 41 -14.42 7.70 27.48
C ARG A 41 -13.64 8.98 27.75
N LEU A 42 -14.31 10.12 27.56
CA LEU A 42 -13.76 11.44 27.84
C LEU A 42 -13.67 11.63 29.36
N ASP A 43 -12.60 11.15 29.97
CA ASP A 43 -12.30 11.43 31.40
C ASP A 43 -11.68 12.84 31.59
N HIS A 44 -11.63 13.67 30.55
CA HIS A 44 -11.13 15.05 30.64
C HIS A 44 -12.20 15.98 31.23
N VAL A 45 -11.86 16.55 32.39
CA VAL A 45 -12.68 17.35 33.31
C VAL A 45 -13.27 18.64 32.70
N ASP A 46 -12.81 19.07 31.52
CA ASP A 46 -13.19 20.37 30.93
C ASP A 46 -14.22 20.29 29.78
N TRP A 47 -14.71 19.09 29.42
CA TRP A 47 -15.77 18.97 28.42
C TRP A 47 -17.14 18.87 29.11
N PRO A 48 -18.08 19.81 28.84
CA PRO A 48 -19.34 19.86 29.58
C PRO A 48 -20.12 18.55 29.45
N ALA A 49 -20.89 18.23 30.49
CA ALA A 49 -21.71 17.03 30.74
C ALA A 49 -22.81 16.73 29.68
N LEU A 50 -22.63 17.15 28.43
CA LEU A 50 -23.55 17.03 27.29
C LEU A 50 -23.36 15.74 26.47
N PHE A 51 -22.48 14.82 26.88
CA PHE A 51 -22.17 13.60 26.12
C PHE A 51 -22.72 12.34 26.82
N GLU A 52 -24.04 12.12 26.71
CA GLU A 52 -24.65 10.82 27.06
C GLU A 52 -24.28 9.71 26.07
N HIS A 53 -23.71 10.02 24.90
CA HIS A 53 -23.54 9.07 23.80
C HIS A 53 -22.07 8.74 23.54
N LYS A 54 -21.70 7.46 23.73
CA LYS A 54 -20.37 6.89 23.44
C LYS A 54 -20.06 6.75 21.94
N SER A 55 -20.91 7.28 21.06
CA SER A 55 -20.80 7.19 19.61
C SER A 55 -21.44 8.38 18.91
N THR A 56 -20.99 8.70 17.70
CA THR A 56 -21.68 9.66 16.81
C THR A 56 -23.00 9.10 16.29
N ARG A 57 -23.84 9.97 15.72
CA ARG A 57 -24.90 9.54 14.78
C ARG A 57 -24.28 8.87 13.55
N PRO A 58 -25.03 8.00 12.83
CA PRO A 58 -24.54 7.40 11.60
C PRO A 58 -24.34 8.45 10.51
N PHE A 59 -23.22 8.37 9.78
CA PHE A 59 -22.87 9.25 8.66
C PHE A 59 -22.25 8.44 7.52
N LEU A 60 -22.03 9.06 6.36
CA LEU A 60 -21.38 8.43 5.21
C LEU A 60 -19.87 8.55 5.33
N PHE A 61 -19.15 7.45 5.14
CA PHE A 61 -17.69 7.44 5.20
C PHE A 61 -17.11 8.31 4.07
N PRO A 62 -16.32 9.35 4.38
CA PRO A 62 -15.96 10.36 3.38
C PRO A 62 -14.83 9.88 2.47
N GLU A 63 -14.84 10.33 1.22
CA GLU A 63 -13.86 9.97 0.18
C GLU A 63 -12.48 10.61 0.40
N ARG A 64 -12.44 11.92 0.68
CA ARG A 64 -11.21 12.65 1.04
C ARG A 64 -11.36 13.34 2.39
N SER A 65 -10.22 13.69 3.01
CA SER A 65 -10.22 14.66 4.09
C SER A 65 -10.64 16.01 3.50
N THR A 66 -11.92 16.35 3.55
CA THR A 66 -12.37 17.70 3.23
C THR A 66 -11.61 18.64 4.15
N LEU A 67 -10.85 19.60 3.62
CA LEU A 67 -10.65 20.85 4.34
C LEU A 67 -11.97 21.63 4.21
N PRO A 68 -12.28 22.60 5.08
CA PRO A 68 -13.09 23.71 4.61
C PRO A 68 -12.35 24.33 3.41
N PRO A 69 -12.93 24.36 2.20
CA PRO A 69 -12.26 24.98 1.06
C PRO A 69 -11.96 26.44 1.42
N ARG A 70 -10.77 26.94 1.03
CA ARG A 70 -10.39 28.36 1.14
C ARG A 70 -11.39 29.31 0.45
N ASN A 71 -12.27 28.76 -0.39
CA ASN A 71 -13.42 29.42 -1.00
C ASN A 71 -14.62 28.46 -1.00
N ALA A 72 -15.39 28.42 0.09
CA ALA A 72 -16.61 27.61 0.21
C ALA A 72 -17.78 28.17 -0.62
N LYS A 73 -17.66 28.13 -1.95
CA LYS A 73 -18.78 28.43 -2.84
C LYS A 73 -19.13 27.35 -3.85
N GLU A 74 -18.27 26.39 -4.13
CA GLU A 74 -18.58 25.42 -5.18
C GLU A 74 -17.89 24.08 -4.91
N TYR A 75 -18.72 23.06 -4.65
CA TYR A 75 -18.41 21.62 -4.57
C TYR A 75 -17.85 21.09 -3.23
N ASP A 76 -18.55 20.06 -2.73
CA ASP A 76 -18.34 19.24 -1.52
C ASP A 76 -18.75 19.82 -0.15
N ILE A 77 -19.85 19.26 0.39
CA ILE A 77 -20.32 19.44 1.76
C ILE A 77 -19.26 18.85 2.70
N PRO A 78 -18.68 19.62 3.65
CA PRO A 78 -17.73 19.05 4.60
C PRO A 78 -18.39 17.93 5.40
N ALA A 79 -17.70 16.80 5.53
CA ALA A 79 -18.23 15.65 6.24
C ALA A 79 -18.27 15.95 7.74
N HIS A 80 -19.45 16.27 8.25
CA HIS A 80 -19.69 16.50 9.68
C HIS A 80 -20.50 15.35 10.26
N ALA A 81 -20.15 14.95 11.47
CA ALA A 81 -20.97 14.06 12.28
C ALA A 81 -21.19 14.71 13.65
N ASP A 82 -22.44 15.06 13.93
CA ASP A 82 -22.82 15.83 15.11
C ASP A 82 -22.02 17.15 15.21
N ALA A 83 -21.19 17.31 16.24
CA ALA A 83 -20.37 18.50 16.47
C ALA A 83 -18.91 18.34 15.99
N TRP A 84 -18.60 17.26 15.28
CA TRP A 84 -17.24 16.88 14.89
C TRP A 84 -16.96 17.13 13.41
N PHE A 85 -15.76 17.62 13.13
CA PHE A 85 -15.21 17.65 11.79
C PHE A 85 -14.55 16.31 11.47
N ILE A 86 -15.04 15.56 10.49
CA ILE A 86 -14.48 14.25 10.18
C ILE A 86 -13.14 14.42 9.46
N CYS A 87 -12.09 13.80 10.00
CA CYS A 87 -10.73 13.89 9.46
C CYS A 87 -10.20 12.52 9.03
N ARG A 88 -9.61 12.45 7.84
CA ARG A 88 -8.84 11.29 7.35
C ARG A 88 -7.41 11.64 6.94
N ARG A 89 -6.96 12.86 7.31
CA ARG A 89 -5.64 13.36 6.93
C ARG A 89 -4.59 12.78 7.88
N GLN A 90 -3.66 11.99 7.34
CA GLN A 90 -2.56 11.37 8.10
C GLN A 90 -1.66 12.40 8.83
N ASN A 91 -1.64 13.64 8.32
CA ASN A 91 -0.80 14.73 8.84
C ASN A 91 -1.55 15.84 9.59
N CYS A 92 -2.78 15.59 10.07
CA CYS A 92 -3.54 16.58 10.84
C CYS A 92 -3.01 16.74 12.29
N ASN A 93 -1.74 17.11 12.43
CA ASN A 93 -0.99 17.02 13.68
C ASN A 93 -1.33 18.09 14.73
N ARG A 94 -1.81 19.27 14.30
CA ARG A 94 -2.19 20.35 15.23
C ARG A 94 -3.57 20.15 15.83
N ILE A 95 -4.57 19.76 15.03
CA ILE A 95 -5.98 19.79 15.43
C ILE A 95 -6.46 18.42 15.94
N CYS A 96 -6.14 17.31 15.24
CA CYS A 96 -6.54 15.97 15.70
C CYS A 96 -5.81 15.52 16.98
N ARG A 97 -4.69 16.18 17.34
CA ARG A 97 -3.92 15.84 18.56
C ARG A 97 -4.73 15.99 19.83
N ASN A 98 -5.58 17.00 19.90
CA ASN A 98 -6.37 17.33 21.09
C ASN A 98 -7.75 16.69 21.07
N SER A 99 -8.03 15.88 20.05
CA SER A 99 -9.34 15.26 19.84
C SER A 99 -9.42 13.90 20.55
N PRO A 100 -10.61 13.45 20.98
CA PRO A 100 -10.77 12.13 21.55
C PRO A 100 -10.32 11.05 20.59
N GLU A 101 -9.83 9.95 21.14
CA GLU A 101 -9.56 8.78 20.33
C GLU A 101 -10.89 8.18 19.82
N ALA A 102 -10.91 7.85 18.53
CA ALA A 102 -12.06 7.26 17.89
C ALA A 102 -11.68 6.09 16.97
N THR A 103 -12.65 5.20 16.83
CA THR A 103 -12.62 4.08 15.90
C THR A 103 -13.89 4.08 15.06
N THR A 104 -13.75 3.69 13.80
CA THR A 104 -14.86 3.70 12.83
C THR A 104 -15.47 2.32 12.77
N ILE A 105 -16.79 2.22 12.73
CA ILE A 105 -17.50 0.95 12.65
C ILE A 105 -18.60 1.07 11.59
N HIS A 106 -18.76 0.06 10.74
CA HIS A 106 -19.94 -0.06 9.89
C HIS A 106 -21.22 0.04 10.72
N HIS A 107 -22.18 0.83 10.26
CA HIS A 107 -23.45 0.99 10.96
C HIS A 107 -24.16 -0.34 11.21
N ASP A 108 -24.15 -1.25 10.23
CA ASP A 108 -24.80 -2.55 10.34
C ASP A 108 -24.11 -3.47 11.37
N CYS A 109 -22.78 -3.45 11.41
CA CYS A 109 -22.01 -4.20 12.41
C CYS A 109 -22.33 -3.71 13.83
N PHE A 110 -22.44 -2.39 14.00
CA PHE A 110 -22.84 -1.79 15.27
C PHE A 110 -24.28 -2.14 15.66
N GLU A 111 -25.18 -2.21 14.70
CA GLU A 111 -26.58 -2.55 14.97
C GLU A 111 -26.74 -4.02 15.38
N ILE A 112 -25.99 -4.94 14.76
CA ILE A 112 -25.90 -6.35 15.18
C ILE A 112 -25.39 -6.44 16.62
N PHE A 113 -24.33 -5.70 16.94
CA PHE A 113 -23.84 -5.60 18.32
C PHE A 113 -24.93 -5.10 19.28
N ARG A 114 -25.58 -3.98 18.96
CA ARG A 114 -26.62 -3.38 19.82
C ARG A 114 -27.78 -4.32 20.08
N GLN A 115 -28.23 -5.07 19.07
CA GLN A 115 -29.34 -6.02 19.21
C GLN A 115 -29.08 -7.05 20.32
N ARG A 116 -27.82 -7.46 20.53
CA ARG A 116 -27.45 -8.41 21.60
C ARG A 116 -27.65 -7.84 23.01
N PHE A 117 -27.56 -6.53 23.17
CA PHE A 117 -27.64 -5.81 24.46
C PHE A 117 -28.92 -4.96 24.62
N ARG A 118 -29.90 -5.12 23.72
CA ARG A 118 -31.20 -4.43 23.77
C ARG A 118 -32.23 -5.10 24.68
N SER A 119 -31.96 -6.30 25.20
CA SER A 119 -32.91 -7.02 26.05
C SER A 119 -33.16 -6.28 27.38
N ARG A 120 -34.41 -6.22 27.85
CA ARG A 120 -34.75 -5.65 29.17
C ARG A 120 -34.09 -6.38 30.35
N ALA A 121 -33.57 -7.59 30.12
CA ALA A 121 -32.87 -8.39 31.12
C ALA A 121 -31.39 -8.00 31.31
N THR A 122 -30.83 -7.15 30.43
CA THR A 122 -29.44 -6.72 30.53
C THR A 122 -29.35 -5.48 31.43
N SER A 123 -28.60 -5.56 32.53
CA SER A 123 -28.39 -4.40 33.41
C SER A 123 -27.62 -3.28 32.70
N GLU A 124 -27.78 -2.05 33.16
CA GLU A 124 -27.06 -0.90 32.61
C GLU A 124 -25.53 -1.00 32.85
N GLU A 125 -25.11 -1.69 33.91
CA GLU A 125 -23.71 -2.02 34.18
C GLU A 125 -23.13 -2.93 33.09
N VAL A 126 -23.84 -4.00 32.73
CA VAL A 126 -23.41 -4.93 31.67
C VAL A 126 -23.36 -4.22 30.31
N ARG A 127 -24.34 -3.35 30.02
CA ARG A 127 -24.33 -2.52 28.81
C ARG A 127 -23.11 -1.60 28.79
N THR A 128 -22.85 -0.88 29.88
CA THR A 128 -21.71 0.02 30.01
C THR A 128 -20.39 -0.72 29.80
N ALA A 129 -20.22 -1.89 30.42
CA ALA A 129 -19.05 -2.75 30.26
C ALA A 129 -18.92 -3.25 28.81
N ALA A 130 -20.01 -3.68 28.17
CA ALA A 130 -20.00 -4.14 26.78
C ALA A 130 -19.51 -3.05 25.82
N TYR A 131 -19.94 -1.79 25.99
CA TYR A 131 -19.43 -0.67 25.21
C TYR A 131 -17.93 -0.41 25.45
N GLU A 132 -17.43 -0.56 26.68
CA GLU A 132 -16.00 -0.42 26.97
C GLU A 132 -15.15 -1.53 26.33
N HIS A 133 -15.65 -2.77 26.35
CA HIS A 133 -15.01 -3.90 25.68
C HIS A 133 -15.05 -3.74 24.16
N LEU A 134 -16.15 -3.25 23.60
CA LEU A 134 -16.26 -2.94 22.16
C LEU A 134 -15.25 -1.88 21.75
N TRP A 135 -15.22 -0.75 22.46
CA TRP A 135 -14.28 0.33 22.15
C TRP A 135 -12.85 -0.17 22.22
N ARG A 136 -12.50 -0.96 23.24
CA ARG A 136 -11.16 -1.54 23.37
C ARG A 136 -10.82 -2.47 22.23
N ALA A 137 -11.68 -3.45 21.95
CA ALA A 137 -11.46 -4.42 20.88
C ALA A 137 -11.26 -3.73 19.52
N ALA A 138 -11.97 -2.63 19.28
CA ALA A 138 -11.89 -1.84 18.06
C ALA A 138 -10.68 -0.89 18.03
N ALA A 139 -10.35 -0.20 19.12
CA ALA A 139 -9.25 0.78 19.18
C ALA A 139 -7.88 0.10 19.28
N TRP A 140 -7.79 -1.04 19.96
CA TRP A 140 -6.53 -1.77 20.20
C TRP A 140 -6.12 -2.67 19.01
N ARG A 141 -6.92 -2.72 17.94
CA ARG A 141 -6.43 -3.12 16.60
C ARG A 141 -5.24 -2.26 16.17
N ARG A 142 -5.12 -1.04 16.75
CA ARG A 142 -3.96 -0.18 16.62
C ARG A 142 -3.00 -0.34 17.79
N PRO A 143 -1.70 -0.54 17.53
CA PRO A 143 -0.73 -0.84 18.57
C PRO A 143 -0.46 0.33 19.54
N TRP A 144 -0.78 1.59 19.20
CA TRP A 144 -0.69 2.75 20.10
C TRP A 144 -1.73 3.84 19.78
N LYS A 145 -1.98 4.79 20.71
CA LYS A 145 -3.00 5.86 20.57
C LYS A 145 -2.74 6.78 19.38
N SER A 146 -1.50 7.18 19.15
CA SER A 146 -1.12 8.03 18.01
C SER A 146 -0.88 7.25 16.71
N ALA A 147 -1.24 5.97 16.64
CA ALA A 147 -1.04 5.17 15.43
C ALA A 147 -1.92 5.63 14.24
N TRP A 148 -2.86 6.55 14.47
CA TRP A 148 -3.56 7.24 13.40
C TRP A 148 -2.70 8.30 12.69
N ARG A 149 -1.57 8.70 13.29
CA ARG A 149 -0.52 9.53 12.66
C ARG A 149 0.40 8.71 11.75
N SER A 150 0.33 7.39 11.88
CA SER A 150 1.04 6.42 11.04
C SER A 150 0.09 5.84 10.01
N THR A 151 0.64 5.36 8.89
CA THR A 151 -0.11 4.59 7.89
C THR A 151 -0.90 3.48 8.60
N PRO A 152 -2.22 3.35 8.37
CA PRO A 152 -3.00 2.23 8.90
C PRO A 152 -2.31 0.91 8.54
N LEU A 153 -2.39 -0.07 9.44
CA LEU A 153 -1.72 -1.36 9.21
C LEU A 153 -2.33 -2.11 8.02
N LEU A 154 -3.59 -1.88 7.63
CA LEU A 154 -4.22 -2.45 6.44
C LEU A 154 -3.89 -3.95 6.25
N LEU A 155 -3.78 -4.68 7.36
CA LEU A 155 -3.42 -6.09 7.34
C LEU A 155 -4.69 -6.87 7.03
N PRO A 156 -4.66 -7.80 6.06
CA PRO A 156 -5.81 -8.64 5.77
C PRO A 156 -6.34 -9.29 7.05
N GLU A 157 -7.65 -9.21 7.25
CA GLU A 157 -8.23 -9.93 8.36
C GLU A 157 -8.17 -11.43 8.08
N ALA A 158 -7.48 -12.16 8.95
CA ALA A 158 -7.51 -13.61 8.90
C ALA A 158 -8.97 -14.07 9.13
N PHE A 159 -9.37 -15.14 8.46
CA PHE A 159 -10.68 -15.74 8.70
C PHE A 159 -10.81 -16.16 10.17
N ASN A 160 -11.51 -15.34 10.95
CA ASN A 160 -11.56 -15.41 12.42
C ASN A 160 -12.97 -15.62 12.97
N ILE A 161 -13.90 -16.10 12.13
CA ILE A 161 -15.28 -16.37 12.54
C ILE A 161 -15.32 -17.70 13.29
N THR A 162 -15.88 -17.74 14.50
CA THR A 162 -16.07 -19.02 15.20
C THR A 162 -17.12 -19.92 14.52
N PRO A 163 -17.02 -21.26 14.65
CA PRO A 163 -18.05 -22.17 14.15
C PRO A 163 -19.45 -21.85 14.70
N LEU A 164 -19.54 -21.40 15.96
CA LEU A 164 -20.80 -21.00 16.58
C LEU A 164 -21.44 -19.80 15.87
N ALA A 165 -20.63 -18.78 15.56
CA ALA A 165 -21.10 -17.62 14.82
C ALA A 165 -21.54 -17.99 13.40
N LEU A 166 -20.79 -18.88 12.73
CA LEU A 166 -21.18 -19.39 11.41
C LEU A 166 -22.51 -20.11 11.46
N VAL A 167 -22.70 -21.07 12.38
CA VAL A 167 -23.96 -21.82 12.55
C VAL A 167 -25.14 -20.86 12.74
N HIS A 168 -25.01 -19.89 13.64
CA HIS A 168 -26.09 -18.96 13.94
C HIS A 168 -26.49 -18.11 12.74
N VAL A 169 -25.50 -17.54 12.04
CA VAL A 169 -25.79 -16.67 10.88
C VAL A 169 -26.24 -17.49 9.68
N ALA A 170 -25.66 -18.67 9.46
CA ALA A 170 -26.09 -19.60 8.42
C ALA A 170 -27.55 -20.03 8.58
N ASP A 171 -27.97 -20.40 9.79
CA ASP A 171 -29.35 -20.77 10.11
C ASP A 171 -30.31 -19.60 9.87
N LYS A 172 -29.97 -18.41 10.39
CA LYS A 172 -30.78 -17.19 10.25
C LYS A 172 -31.05 -16.80 8.79
N TYR A 173 -30.12 -17.09 7.88
CA TYR A 173 -30.24 -16.76 6.45
C TYR A 173 -30.55 -17.98 5.57
N GLY A 174 -31.00 -19.09 6.15
CA GLY A 174 -31.48 -20.26 5.40
C GLY A 174 -30.38 -21.02 4.64
N MET A 175 -29.13 -20.95 5.12
CA MET A 175 -27.98 -21.67 4.56
C MET A 175 -27.34 -22.65 5.56
N PRO A 176 -28.10 -23.47 6.31
CA PRO A 176 -27.53 -24.30 7.37
C PRO A 176 -26.49 -25.31 6.85
N GLN A 177 -26.55 -25.72 5.56
CA GLN A 177 -25.55 -26.64 5.00
C GLN A 177 -24.14 -26.03 4.99
N LEU A 178 -24.01 -24.70 4.89
CA LEU A 178 -22.70 -24.03 4.92
C LEU A 178 -21.94 -24.32 6.23
N ALA A 179 -22.66 -24.43 7.35
CA ALA A 179 -22.07 -24.74 8.64
C ALA A 179 -21.73 -26.23 8.84
N THR A 180 -22.17 -27.10 7.91
CA THR A 180 -21.87 -28.54 7.93
C THR A 180 -20.62 -28.89 7.11
N LEU A 181 -20.11 -27.95 6.31
CA LEU A 181 -18.93 -28.17 5.49
C LEU A 181 -17.65 -28.29 6.34
N PRO A 182 -16.66 -29.08 5.89
CA PRO A 182 -15.30 -29.00 6.41
C PRO A 182 -14.79 -27.55 6.42
N TRP A 183 -14.05 -27.18 7.45
CA TRP A 183 -13.63 -25.80 7.68
C TRP A 183 -12.72 -25.27 6.57
N GLU A 184 -11.97 -26.15 5.92
CA GLU A 184 -11.16 -25.86 4.74
C GLU A 184 -12.03 -25.33 3.59
N LEU A 185 -13.18 -25.96 3.33
CA LEU A 185 -14.11 -25.52 2.28
C LEU A 185 -14.79 -24.21 2.67
N VAL A 186 -15.17 -24.04 3.93
CA VAL A 186 -15.71 -22.76 4.42
C VAL A 186 -14.71 -21.63 4.19
N ARG A 187 -13.42 -21.85 4.48
CA ARG A 187 -12.35 -20.89 4.25
C ARG A 187 -12.16 -20.57 2.77
N MET A 188 -12.24 -21.57 1.90
CA MET A 188 -12.18 -21.36 0.45
C MET A 188 -13.38 -20.54 -0.02
N ILE A 189 -14.61 -20.90 0.37
CA ILE A 189 -15.82 -20.13 0.03
C ILE A 189 -15.69 -18.70 0.53
N HIS A 190 -15.23 -18.50 1.77
CA HIS A 190 -14.95 -17.17 2.30
C HIS A 190 -13.93 -16.42 1.44
N ALA A 191 -12.82 -17.04 1.04
CA ALA A 191 -11.81 -16.37 0.21
C ALA A 191 -12.37 -15.93 -1.16
N TRP A 192 -13.24 -16.74 -1.76
CA TRP A 192 -13.90 -16.42 -3.04
C TRP A 192 -15.05 -15.42 -2.92
N SER A 193 -15.72 -15.37 -1.77
CA SER A 193 -16.89 -14.52 -1.53
C SER A 193 -16.64 -13.50 -0.42
N GLU A 194 -15.38 -13.15 -0.17
CA GLU A 194 -14.95 -12.32 0.95
C GLU A 194 -15.81 -11.06 1.07
N PRO A 195 -16.10 -10.29 -0.01
CA PRO A 195 -16.87 -9.05 0.09
C PRO A 195 -18.33 -9.22 0.52
N ALA A 196 -18.87 -10.45 0.56
CA ALA A 196 -20.26 -10.70 0.87
C ALA A 196 -20.66 -10.21 2.27
N LEU A 197 -21.85 -9.61 2.36
CA LEU A 197 -22.42 -9.11 3.62
C LEU A 197 -22.57 -10.22 4.67
N PHE A 198 -22.77 -11.46 4.24
CA PHE A 198 -22.85 -12.64 5.11
C PHE A 198 -21.67 -12.74 6.07
N TRP A 199 -20.44 -12.66 5.56
CA TRP A 199 -19.22 -12.79 6.37
C TRP A 199 -19.06 -11.61 7.32
N ARG A 200 -19.43 -10.40 6.88
CA ARG A 200 -19.45 -9.20 7.73
C ARG A 200 -20.41 -9.38 8.92
N MET A 201 -21.58 -9.96 8.69
CA MET A 201 -22.56 -10.24 9.75
C MET A 201 -22.06 -11.33 10.70
N ALA A 202 -21.47 -12.40 10.19
CA ALA A 202 -20.89 -13.46 11.00
C ALA A 202 -19.77 -12.94 11.92
N ALA A 203 -18.85 -12.12 11.39
CA ALA A 203 -17.82 -11.46 12.18
C ALA A 203 -18.41 -10.55 13.27
N ALA A 204 -19.41 -9.73 12.92
CA ALA A 204 -20.06 -8.83 13.88
C ALA A 204 -20.79 -9.59 14.99
N PHE A 205 -21.46 -10.69 14.65
CA PHE A 205 -22.13 -11.54 15.63
C PHE A 205 -21.14 -12.23 16.58
N ASP A 206 -20.01 -12.70 16.05
CA ASP A 206 -18.96 -13.36 16.82
C ASP A 206 -18.34 -12.41 17.87
N VAL A 207 -17.99 -11.19 17.43
CA VAL A 207 -17.50 -10.13 18.31
C VAL A 207 -18.53 -9.76 19.37
N ALA A 208 -19.80 -9.58 18.98
CA ALA A 208 -20.87 -9.27 19.93
C ALA A 208 -21.07 -10.39 20.97
N THR A 209 -20.96 -11.65 20.57
CA THR A 209 -21.06 -12.81 21.46
C THR A 209 -19.90 -12.87 22.44
N THR A 210 -18.68 -12.66 21.95
CA THR A 210 -17.46 -12.62 22.78
C THR A 210 -17.53 -11.49 23.81
N ILE A 211 -17.91 -10.28 23.39
CA ILE A 211 -18.06 -9.13 24.29
C ILE A 211 -19.16 -9.37 25.31
N ASN A 212 -20.28 -9.99 24.91
CA ASN A 212 -21.35 -10.31 25.84
C ASN A 212 -20.87 -11.29 26.92
N ALA A 213 -20.06 -12.29 26.55
CA ALA A 213 -19.51 -13.23 27.50
C ALA A 213 -18.54 -12.55 28.50
N LEU A 214 -17.71 -11.61 28.02
CA LEU A 214 -16.82 -10.80 28.85
C LEU A 214 -17.58 -9.87 29.79
N ALA A 215 -18.58 -9.15 29.27
CA ALA A 215 -19.38 -8.20 30.05
C ALA A 215 -20.19 -8.88 31.17
N ASN A 216 -20.62 -10.13 30.95
CA ASN A 216 -21.31 -10.93 31.96
C ASN A 216 -20.36 -11.72 32.88
N GLY A 217 -19.03 -11.65 32.68
CA GLY A 217 -18.05 -12.39 33.48
C GLY A 217 -18.12 -13.92 33.31
N THR A 218 -18.73 -14.42 32.23
CA THR A 218 -18.98 -15.86 31.98
C THR A 218 -17.82 -16.60 31.32
N VAL A 219 -16.84 -15.87 30.79
CA VAL A 219 -15.60 -16.47 30.27
C VAL A 219 -14.70 -16.84 31.45
N ALA A 220 -14.32 -18.12 31.54
CA ALA A 220 -13.30 -18.59 32.47
C ALA A 220 -12.07 -17.70 32.32
N SER A 221 -11.74 -17.01 33.40
CA SER A 221 -10.76 -15.93 33.45
C SER A 221 -9.50 -16.25 32.63
N VAL A 222 -9.20 -15.42 31.62
CA VAL A 222 -7.81 -15.01 31.45
C VAL A 222 -7.35 -14.62 32.86
N PRO A 223 -6.27 -15.22 33.41
CA PRO A 223 -5.96 -15.15 34.83
C PRO A 223 -6.17 -13.73 35.37
N ARG A 224 -6.86 -13.56 36.51
CA ARG A 224 -7.23 -12.23 37.07
C ARG A 224 -6.04 -11.26 37.19
N ARG A 225 -4.78 -11.74 37.13
CA ARG A 225 -3.55 -10.93 37.05
C ARG A 225 -3.28 -10.28 35.68
N ALA A 226 -3.84 -10.79 34.58
CA ALA A 226 -3.86 -10.14 33.26
C ALA A 226 -4.88 -8.99 33.16
N MET A 227 -5.68 -8.79 34.21
CA MET A 227 -6.70 -7.75 34.27
C MET A 227 -6.05 -6.43 34.71
N ARG A 228 -5.64 -5.62 33.73
CA ARG A 228 -5.01 -4.29 33.91
C ARG A 228 -3.60 -4.35 34.53
N TYR A 229 -2.65 -4.79 33.72
CA TYR A 229 -1.23 -4.69 34.04
C TYR A 229 -0.59 -3.66 33.09
N SER A 230 0.19 -2.73 33.62
CA SER A 230 1.03 -1.82 32.84
C SER A 230 2.47 -2.05 33.26
N THR A 231 3.35 -2.28 32.28
CA THR A 231 4.78 -2.51 32.55
C THR A 231 5.65 -1.76 31.56
N PRO A 232 6.82 -1.25 31.97
CA PRO A 232 7.79 -0.71 31.03
C PRO A 232 8.24 -1.78 30.03
N VAL A 233 8.40 -1.39 28.77
CA VAL A 233 8.89 -2.29 27.70
C VAL A 233 10.22 -2.97 28.09
N LYS A 234 11.09 -2.27 28.82
CA LYS A 234 12.38 -2.78 29.30
C LYS A 234 12.27 -3.99 30.24
N ASP A 235 11.13 -4.20 30.88
CA ASP A 235 10.93 -5.22 31.91
C ASP A 235 10.22 -6.48 31.40
N LEU A 236 9.71 -6.46 30.16
CA LEU A 236 9.09 -7.61 29.52
C LEU A 236 10.11 -8.44 28.73
N LEU A 237 10.08 -9.76 28.88
CA LEU A 237 10.88 -10.72 28.13
C LEU A 237 10.13 -11.26 26.91
N SER A 238 8.92 -11.78 27.12
CA SER A 238 8.08 -12.34 26.07
C SER A 238 6.59 -12.23 26.41
N TRP A 239 5.75 -12.17 25.38
CA TRP A 239 4.30 -12.24 25.53
C TRP A 239 3.63 -12.68 24.24
N ASP A 240 2.60 -13.51 24.34
CA ASP A 240 1.71 -13.88 23.25
C ASP A 240 0.27 -13.51 23.61
N ARG A 241 -0.49 -13.04 22.62
CA ARG A 241 -1.89 -12.65 22.81
C ARG A 241 -2.71 -13.77 23.44
N GLY A 242 -3.43 -13.44 24.51
CA GLY A 242 -4.22 -14.40 25.30
C GLY A 242 -3.47 -15.06 26.46
N TYR A 243 -2.15 -14.88 26.56
CA TYR A 243 -1.32 -15.43 27.64
C TYR A 243 -0.82 -14.34 28.60
N ASP A 244 -0.28 -14.77 29.74
CA ASP A 244 0.33 -13.88 30.74
C ASP A 244 1.71 -13.38 30.26
N PRO A 245 2.07 -12.12 30.54
CA PRO A 245 3.39 -11.57 30.20
C PRO A 245 4.50 -12.21 31.05
N VAL A 246 5.62 -12.55 30.41
CA VAL A 246 6.83 -13.05 31.08
C VAL A 246 7.78 -11.89 31.31
N LEU A 247 8.11 -11.61 32.57
CA LEU A 247 9.01 -10.52 32.96
C LEU A 247 10.47 -10.96 33.01
N CYS A 248 11.38 -10.03 32.75
CA CYS A 248 12.82 -10.26 32.86
C CYS A 248 13.24 -10.46 34.33
N GLN A 249 13.97 -11.55 34.61
CA GLN A 249 14.46 -11.88 35.95
C GLN A 249 15.88 -11.33 36.22
N ASP A 250 16.72 -11.21 35.19
CA ASP A 250 18.15 -10.84 35.31
C ASP A 250 18.53 -9.53 34.59
N GLN A 251 19.81 -9.11 34.74
CA GLN A 251 20.38 -7.96 34.04
C GLN A 251 20.81 -8.27 32.60
N ASP A 252 21.16 -9.53 32.27
CA ASP A 252 21.50 -9.96 30.91
C ASP A 252 20.22 -10.18 30.09
N ARG A 253 19.67 -9.07 29.59
CA ARG A 253 18.47 -9.06 28.77
C ARG A 253 18.88 -8.84 27.32
N PRO A 254 18.40 -9.69 26.39
CA PRO A 254 18.63 -9.45 24.98
C PRO A 254 18.10 -8.05 24.58
N PRO A 255 18.92 -7.22 23.91
CA PRO A 255 18.66 -5.79 23.79
C PRO A 255 17.67 -5.44 22.67
N ILE A 256 17.50 -6.33 21.69
CA ILE A 256 16.61 -6.11 20.55
C ILE A 256 15.21 -6.57 20.91
N ILE A 257 14.22 -5.72 20.65
CA ILE A 257 12.80 -6.03 20.87
C ILE A 257 12.14 -6.19 19.52
N ARG A 258 11.38 -7.27 19.35
CA ARG A 258 10.53 -7.52 18.20
C ARG A 258 9.08 -7.62 18.62
N LEU A 259 8.24 -6.77 18.03
CA LEU A 259 6.78 -6.88 18.09
C LEU A 259 6.29 -7.51 16.80
N THR A 260 5.38 -8.47 16.90
CA THR A 260 4.61 -8.98 15.77
C THR A 260 3.18 -8.48 15.88
N LEU A 261 2.69 -7.88 14.80
CA LEU A 261 1.37 -7.27 14.68
C LEU A 261 0.54 -8.08 13.67
N ASP A 262 -0.75 -8.26 13.96
CA ASP A 262 -1.74 -8.77 13.00
C ASP A 262 -2.90 -7.75 12.88
N SER A 263 -3.94 -8.08 12.11
CA SER A 263 -5.14 -7.23 11.93
C SER A 263 -5.89 -6.90 13.23
N ARG A 264 -5.59 -7.56 14.36
CA ARG A 264 -6.14 -7.26 15.69
C ARG A 264 -5.14 -6.56 16.62
N GLY A 265 -4.05 -6.02 16.09
CA GLY A 265 -3.03 -5.26 16.84
C GLY A 265 -1.83 -6.12 17.25
N ILE A 266 -1.27 -5.87 18.43
CA ILE A 266 -0.08 -6.60 18.91
C ILE A 266 -0.45 -8.06 19.17
N ARG A 267 0.23 -8.99 18.49
CA ARG A 267 0.04 -10.43 18.61
C ARG A 267 1.11 -11.05 19.51
N ARG A 268 2.36 -10.61 19.38
CA ARG A 268 3.50 -11.17 20.09
C ARG A 268 4.55 -10.09 20.41
N PHE A 269 5.22 -10.28 21.53
CA PHE A 269 6.41 -9.56 21.97
C PHE A 269 7.51 -10.58 22.24
N GLU A 270 8.72 -10.31 21.77
CA GLU A 270 9.91 -11.10 22.11
C GLU A 270 11.18 -10.25 22.12
N ARG A 271 12.23 -10.79 22.74
CA ARG A 271 13.57 -10.21 22.74
C ARG A 271 14.55 -11.10 21.97
N LEU A 272 15.44 -10.45 21.22
CA LEU A 272 16.47 -11.09 20.41
C LEU A 272 17.86 -10.64 20.91
N ALA A 273 18.83 -11.55 20.85
CA ALA A 273 20.22 -11.26 21.25
C ALA A 273 20.85 -10.21 20.34
N GLU A 274 20.58 -10.33 19.04
CA GLU A 274 21.16 -9.50 17.99
C GLU A 274 20.07 -9.07 17.00
N ASN A 275 20.39 -8.08 16.16
CA ASN A 275 19.50 -7.73 15.07
C ASN A 275 19.43 -8.91 14.10
N PRO A 276 18.23 -9.25 13.59
CA PRO A 276 18.10 -10.28 12.58
C PRO A 276 18.83 -9.84 11.30
N ASP A 277 19.48 -10.80 10.63
CA ASP A 277 20.14 -10.54 9.35
C ASP A 277 19.13 -9.95 8.34
N PRO A 278 19.41 -8.78 7.75
CA PRO A 278 18.52 -8.19 6.75
C PRO A 278 18.26 -9.16 5.60
N ALA A 279 17.03 -9.14 5.07
CA ALA A 279 16.59 -10.01 3.97
C ALA A 279 16.63 -11.53 4.24
N ALA A 280 17.10 -11.99 5.40
CA ALA A 280 17.21 -13.43 5.70
C ALA A 280 15.84 -14.11 5.86
N THR A 281 14.83 -13.36 6.30
CA THR A 281 13.46 -13.88 6.42
C THR A 281 12.53 -13.23 5.40
N ALA A 282 11.67 -14.05 4.80
CA ALA A 282 10.66 -13.59 3.87
C ALA A 282 9.70 -12.58 4.52
N ARG A 283 9.25 -11.60 3.73
CA ARG A 283 8.16 -10.68 4.09
C ARG A 283 6.86 -11.44 4.36
N SER A 284 5.96 -10.81 5.10
CA SER A 284 4.63 -11.28 5.39
C SER A 284 3.58 -10.31 4.86
N ASP A 285 2.55 -10.85 4.21
CA ASP A 285 1.37 -10.09 3.80
C ASP A 285 0.30 -10.01 4.90
N GLN A 286 0.44 -10.81 5.97
CA GLN A 286 -0.57 -10.92 7.04
C GLN A 286 -0.08 -10.36 8.37
N LEU A 287 1.23 -10.17 8.50
CA LEU A 287 1.86 -9.70 9.72
C LEU A 287 2.68 -8.46 9.43
N ALA A 288 2.81 -7.62 10.44
CA ALA A 288 3.76 -6.53 10.43
C ALA A 288 4.64 -6.60 11.68
N PHE A 289 5.79 -5.95 11.62
CA PHE A 289 6.84 -6.09 12.62
C PHE A 289 7.38 -4.74 13.05
N VAL A 290 7.71 -4.62 14.32
CA VAL A 290 8.52 -3.52 14.85
C VAL A 290 9.76 -4.14 15.45
N VAL A 291 10.94 -3.79 14.94
CA VAL A 291 12.22 -4.29 15.42
C VAL A 291 13.05 -3.10 15.86
N GLN A 292 13.38 -3.02 17.15
CA GLN A 292 14.10 -1.87 17.70
C GLN A 292 14.98 -2.27 18.87
N HIS A 293 16.14 -1.63 18.96
CA HIS A 293 16.96 -1.68 20.18
C HIS A 293 16.24 -1.00 21.36
N GLN A 294 16.30 -1.60 22.54
CA GLN A 294 15.59 -1.14 23.74
C GLN A 294 15.92 0.30 24.16
N SER A 295 17.12 0.80 23.84
CA SER A 295 17.53 2.17 24.17
C SER A 295 16.65 3.23 23.50
N LEU A 296 16.01 2.90 22.38
CA LEU A 296 15.14 3.78 21.61
C LEU A 296 13.68 3.73 22.08
N LEU A 297 13.35 2.81 22.99
CA LEU A 297 12.01 2.64 23.58
C LEU A 297 11.93 3.15 25.02
N ARG A 298 12.81 4.09 25.40
CA ARG A 298 12.83 4.69 26.74
C ARG A 298 11.50 5.37 27.04
N GLY A 299 10.92 5.04 28.20
CA GLY A 299 9.64 5.60 28.65
C GLY A 299 8.40 4.99 28.00
N VAL A 300 8.55 4.01 27.10
CA VAL A 300 7.42 3.30 26.50
C VAL A 300 6.91 2.22 27.45
N ASN A 301 5.59 2.18 27.65
CA ASN A 301 4.91 1.17 28.48
C ASN A 301 4.00 0.27 27.64
N LEU A 302 3.76 -0.95 28.13
CA LEU A 302 2.80 -1.91 27.58
C LEU A 302 1.63 -2.02 28.54
N GLN A 303 0.41 -1.86 28.02
CA GLN A 303 -0.83 -2.09 28.74
C GLN A 303 -1.48 -3.40 28.28
N PHE A 304 -1.87 -4.24 29.22
CA PHE A 304 -2.54 -5.52 28.97
C PHE A 304 -3.96 -5.50 29.51
N LYS A 305 -4.93 -5.87 28.67
CA LYS A 305 -6.34 -5.94 29.05
C LYS A 305 -7.13 -6.82 28.08
N ASP A 306 -8.02 -7.65 28.61
CA ASP A 306 -8.85 -8.62 27.85
C ASP A 306 -8.03 -9.51 26.90
N GLY A 307 -6.83 -9.93 27.35
CA GLY A 307 -5.91 -10.72 26.53
C GLY A 307 -5.26 -9.97 25.37
N GLN A 308 -5.51 -8.67 25.23
CA GLN A 308 -4.88 -7.77 24.25
C GLN A 308 -3.77 -6.94 24.87
N CYS A 309 -2.89 -6.40 24.02
CA CYS A 309 -1.79 -5.53 24.42
C CYS A 309 -1.76 -4.26 23.57
N ARG A 310 -1.42 -3.13 24.20
CA ARG A 310 -1.23 -1.84 23.55
C ARG A 310 -0.02 -1.10 24.11
N LEU A 311 0.73 -0.44 23.25
CA LEU A 311 1.81 0.47 23.63
C LEU A 311 1.25 1.84 24.04
N VAL A 312 1.83 2.37 25.12
CA VAL A 312 1.65 3.74 25.58
C VAL A 312 2.94 4.48 25.29
N LEU A 313 2.90 5.31 24.25
CA LEU A 313 4.03 6.12 23.84
C LEU A 313 4.04 7.45 24.61
N PRO A 314 5.20 7.92 25.08
CA PRO A 314 5.33 9.28 25.62
C PRO A 314 4.94 10.35 24.59
N ASN A 315 4.53 11.54 25.06
CA ASN A 315 4.05 12.63 24.19
C ASN A 315 5.05 13.13 23.14
N HIS A 316 6.35 12.87 23.31
CA HIS A 316 7.40 13.23 22.35
C HIS A 316 7.60 12.17 21.26
N PHE A 317 7.12 10.94 21.45
CA PHE A 317 7.18 9.89 20.43
C PHE A 317 6.14 10.18 19.34
N ARG A 318 6.58 10.15 18.09
CA ARG A 318 5.68 10.33 16.93
C ARG A 318 5.10 9.01 16.40
N GLY A 319 5.69 7.87 16.76
CA GLY A 319 5.31 6.52 16.36
C GLY A 319 6.53 5.61 16.33
N LEU A 320 6.34 4.34 15.92
CA LEU A 320 7.42 3.38 15.68
C LEU A 320 7.43 2.98 14.21
N GLN A 321 8.61 2.69 13.65
CA GLN A 321 8.71 2.17 12.28
C GLN A 321 8.12 0.75 12.24
N VAL A 322 7.28 0.50 11.24
CA VAL A 322 6.61 -0.78 11.03
C VAL A 322 7.09 -1.39 9.72
N TRP A 323 7.35 -2.68 9.71
CA TRP A 323 7.89 -3.41 8.56
C TRP A 323 6.98 -4.57 8.18
N ASP A 324 6.98 -4.97 6.92
CA ASP A 324 6.35 -6.21 6.46
C ASP A 324 7.26 -7.44 6.61
N THR A 325 8.52 -7.26 7.03
CA THR A 325 9.47 -8.35 7.30
C THR A 325 9.88 -8.40 8.78
N PRO A 326 10.07 -9.59 9.37
CA PRO A 326 10.59 -9.74 10.74
C PRO A 326 12.10 -9.47 10.84
N SER A 327 12.79 -9.31 9.69
CA SER A 327 14.21 -9.04 9.59
C SER A 327 14.49 -7.79 8.74
N PRO A 328 14.08 -6.60 9.22
CA PRO A 328 14.23 -5.37 8.45
C PRO A 328 15.70 -4.93 8.38
N PRO A 329 16.10 -4.27 7.28
CA PRO A 329 17.40 -3.61 7.22
C PRO A 329 17.44 -2.45 8.21
N THR A 330 18.65 -2.10 8.66
CA THR A 330 18.85 -0.88 9.45
C THR A 330 18.54 0.33 8.57
N VAL A 331 17.60 1.17 9.02
CA VAL A 331 17.29 2.45 8.38
C VAL A 331 17.73 3.55 9.33
N PRO A 332 18.50 4.53 8.86
CA PRO A 332 18.88 5.66 9.68
C PRO A 332 17.65 6.46 10.12
N LEU A 333 17.62 6.84 11.39
CA LEU A 333 16.56 7.64 12.01
C LEU A 333 16.73 9.13 11.66
N TYR A 334 16.86 9.48 10.38
CA TYR A 334 17.01 10.89 9.99
C TYR A 334 15.73 11.68 10.30
N ARG A 335 15.91 12.87 10.88
CA ARG A 335 14.81 13.80 11.19
C ARG A 335 14.33 14.61 10.00
N ASP A 336 15.13 14.72 8.95
CA ASP A 336 14.80 15.48 7.76
C ASP A 336 15.38 14.74 6.54
N CYS A 337 14.53 14.12 5.73
CA CYS A 337 14.90 13.73 4.37
C CYS A 337 14.85 14.98 3.49
N SER A 338 15.74 15.94 3.78
CA SER A 338 16.26 16.83 2.75
C SER A 338 17.49 16.13 2.15
N LEU A 339 17.83 16.46 0.92
CA LEU A 339 18.96 15.92 0.15
C LEU A 339 20.36 16.17 0.81
N GLN A 340 20.40 16.63 2.06
CA GLN A 340 21.59 16.80 2.89
C GLN A 340 21.82 15.55 3.74
N TYR A 341 22.52 14.59 3.15
CA TYR A 341 23.18 13.51 3.90
C TYR A 341 24.35 14.09 4.69
N ASP A 342 24.15 14.30 5.99
CA ASP A 342 25.23 14.57 6.94
C ASP A 342 25.76 13.21 7.43
N ALA A 343 26.93 12.84 6.91
CA ALA A 343 27.59 11.55 7.14
C ALA A 343 28.10 11.36 8.57
N GLU A 344 28.03 12.39 9.42
CA GLU A 344 28.70 12.43 10.73
C GLU A 344 27.89 11.77 11.86
N GLU A 345 26.59 11.48 11.66
CA GLU A 345 25.70 10.92 12.70
C GLU A 345 25.32 9.43 12.52
N GLU A 346 25.72 8.76 11.42
CA GLU A 346 25.42 7.35 11.21
C GLU A 346 26.43 6.41 11.90
N ASP A 347 25.94 5.25 12.35
CA ASP A 347 26.81 4.14 12.77
C ASP A 347 27.66 3.70 11.56
N PRO A 348 29.01 3.81 11.62
CA PRO A 348 29.91 3.48 10.52
C PRO A 348 29.73 2.04 10.00
N ALA A 349 29.21 1.12 10.82
CA ALA A 349 28.98 -0.27 10.43
C ALA A 349 27.76 -0.44 9.51
N THR A 350 26.83 0.52 9.49
CA THR A 350 25.57 0.46 8.74
C THR A 350 25.39 1.60 7.73
N ALA A 351 26.26 2.61 7.78
CA ALA A 351 26.18 3.78 6.94
C ALA A 351 26.18 3.42 5.44
N GLY A 352 25.32 4.07 4.67
CA GLY A 352 25.23 3.89 3.21
C GLY A 352 24.72 2.53 2.74
N ARG A 353 24.26 1.63 3.62
CA ARG A 353 23.65 0.34 3.22
C ARG A 353 22.19 0.44 2.81
N SER A 354 21.48 1.45 3.32
CA SER A 354 20.10 1.74 2.98
C SER A 354 19.99 3.21 2.58
N ILE A 355 19.68 3.50 1.33
CA ILE A 355 19.49 4.87 0.84
C ILE A 355 18.04 5.04 0.40
N PHE A 356 17.45 6.18 0.73
CA PHE A 356 16.05 6.50 0.45
C PHE A 356 15.94 7.82 -0.31
N TYR A 357 14.94 7.86 -1.18
CA TYR A 357 14.46 9.06 -1.86
C TYR A 357 13.00 9.31 -1.49
N GLY A 358 12.66 10.59 -1.33
CA GLY A 358 11.33 11.06 -1.00
C GLY A 358 11.26 11.80 0.35
N ARG A 359 10.14 12.47 0.60
CA ARG A 359 9.98 13.35 1.76
C ARG A 359 9.72 12.57 3.07
N ASN A 360 10.38 13.04 4.14
CA ASN A 360 10.03 12.81 5.55
C ASN A 360 9.69 11.36 5.94
N ILE A 361 10.71 10.50 6.05
CA ILE A 361 10.59 9.28 6.86
C ILE A 361 10.30 9.71 8.31
N ARG A 362 9.13 9.34 8.83
CA ARG A 362 8.68 9.76 10.17
C ARG A 362 8.68 8.59 11.12
N SER A 363 8.79 8.89 12.42
CA SER A 363 8.48 7.88 13.43
C SER A 363 6.99 7.51 13.29
N GLY A 364 6.69 6.27 12.93
CA GLY A 364 5.35 5.82 12.54
C GLY A 364 5.22 5.38 11.08
N THR A 365 6.22 5.58 10.24
CA THR A 365 6.18 5.11 8.85
C THR A 365 6.10 3.58 8.77
N ARG A 366 5.25 3.08 7.87
CA ARG A 366 5.26 1.67 7.47
C ARG A 366 6.06 1.48 6.20
N PHE A 367 7.00 0.55 6.25
CA PHE A 367 7.82 0.11 5.14
C PHE A 367 7.34 -1.24 4.60
N TYR A 368 7.38 -1.34 3.29
CA TYR A 368 7.16 -2.54 2.52
C TYR A 368 8.46 -2.92 1.82
N THR A 369 8.68 -4.22 1.64
CA THR A 369 9.92 -4.76 1.10
C THR A 369 9.66 -5.68 -0.08
N ILE A 370 10.58 -5.69 -1.05
CA ILE A 370 10.63 -6.65 -2.14
C ILE A 370 12.04 -7.25 -2.14
N ASN A 371 12.15 -8.56 -1.91
CA ASN A 371 13.42 -9.27 -1.98
C ASN A 371 13.78 -9.52 -3.45
N LEU A 372 14.76 -8.77 -3.95
CA LEU A 372 15.19 -8.75 -5.35
C LEU A 372 15.86 -10.05 -5.78
N CYS A 373 16.34 -10.86 -4.83
CA CYS A 373 16.96 -12.16 -5.09
C CYS A 373 15.95 -13.29 -5.30
N SER A 374 14.66 -13.05 -5.01
CA SER A 374 13.62 -14.10 -5.01
C SER A 374 12.43 -13.81 -5.93
N VAL A 375 12.30 -12.58 -6.42
CA VAL A 375 11.22 -12.19 -7.33
C VAL A 375 11.52 -12.57 -8.78
N THR A 376 10.46 -12.80 -9.55
CA THR A 376 10.54 -13.06 -11.00
C THR A 376 10.26 -11.80 -11.84
N GLY A 377 9.95 -10.69 -11.19
CA GLY A 377 9.74 -9.38 -11.80
C GLY A 377 9.07 -8.41 -10.83
N ILE A 378 8.92 -7.16 -11.24
CA ILE A 378 8.32 -6.09 -10.44
C ILE A 378 7.36 -5.29 -11.32
N THR A 379 6.14 -5.03 -10.87
CA THR A 379 5.22 -4.10 -11.54
C THR A 379 5.09 -2.83 -10.74
N PHE A 380 5.24 -1.69 -11.41
CA PHE A 380 4.95 -0.36 -10.88
C PHE A 380 3.61 0.11 -11.45
N ILE A 381 2.69 0.48 -10.57
CA ILE A 381 1.39 1.06 -10.95
C ILE A 381 1.51 2.56 -10.82
N LEU A 382 1.44 3.27 -11.94
CA LEU A 382 1.65 4.71 -12.07
C LEU A 382 0.32 5.40 -12.38
N GLY A 383 0.03 6.50 -11.68
CA GLY A 383 -1.17 7.31 -11.95
C GLY A 383 -0.95 8.27 -13.11
N GLN A 384 -2.00 8.98 -13.54
CA GLN A 384 -1.87 10.00 -14.59
C GLN A 384 -0.94 11.17 -14.21
N ASP A 385 -0.75 11.41 -12.91
CA ASP A 385 0.15 12.42 -12.36
C ASP A 385 1.63 11.98 -12.34
N GLY A 386 1.99 10.85 -12.94
CA GLY A 386 3.34 10.29 -12.92
C GLY A 386 3.72 9.64 -11.59
N ALA A 387 2.89 9.78 -10.55
CA ALA A 387 3.20 9.29 -9.22
C ALA A 387 3.04 7.77 -9.13
N VAL A 388 3.99 7.11 -8.46
CA VAL A 388 3.91 5.69 -8.16
C VAL A 388 2.80 5.44 -7.14
N LYS A 389 1.71 4.78 -7.54
CA LYS A 389 0.59 4.46 -6.65
C LYS A 389 0.83 3.18 -5.86
N SER A 390 1.45 2.18 -6.48
CA SER A 390 1.78 0.90 -5.85
C SER A 390 2.95 0.20 -6.55
N ILE A 391 3.62 -0.70 -5.83
CA ILE A 391 4.70 -1.55 -6.35
C ILE A 391 4.40 -2.99 -5.95
N HIS A 392 4.44 -3.90 -6.92
CA HIS A 392 4.20 -5.33 -6.73
C HIS A 392 5.42 -6.16 -7.13
N GLY A 393 5.94 -6.97 -6.21
CA GLY A 393 6.96 -7.97 -6.50
C GLY A 393 6.33 -9.30 -6.89
N HIS A 394 6.59 -9.77 -8.10
CA HIS A 394 6.09 -11.04 -8.62
C HIS A 394 6.90 -12.19 -8.03
N THR A 395 6.21 -13.23 -7.55
CA THR A 395 6.81 -14.45 -7.01
C THR A 395 6.07 -15.68 -7.53
N ALA A 396 6.62 -16.88 -7.34
CA ALA A 396 5.91 -18.12 -7.71
C ALA A 396 4.53 -18.24 -7.02
N SER A 397 4.40 -17.76 -5.78
CA SER A 397 3.12 -17.74 -5.04
C SER A 397 2.20 -16.59 -5.42
N ARG A 398 2.73 -15.50 -5.99
CA ARG A 398 1.99 -14.30 -6.39
C ARG A 398 2.52 -13.85 -7.76
N PRO A 399 2.18 -14.58 -8.83
CA PRO A 399 2.73 -14.32 -10.16
C PRO A 399 2.11 -13.10 -10.83
N PHE A 400 0.98 -12.59 -10.32
CA PHE A 400 0.24 -11.48 -10.91
C PHE A 400 -0.01 -10.41 -9.86
N ALA A 401 0.12 -9.15 -10.28
CA ALA A 401 -0.31 -8.03 -9.46
C ALA A 401 -1.84 -8.01 -9.41
N ALA A 402 -2.39 -7.74 -8.23
CA ALA A 402 -3.81 -7.43 -8.10
C ALA A 402 -3.96 -5.91 -8.12
N PRO A 403 -5.05 -5.36 -8.69
CA PRO A 403 -5.42 -3.98 -8.48
C PRO A 403 -5.41 -3.68 -6.97
N SER A 404 -4.88 -2.52 -6.58
CA SER A 404 -4.85 -2.13 -5.17
C SER A 404 -6.28 -1.98 -4.64
N ALA A 405 -6.50 -2.18 -3.34
CA ALA A 405 -7.77 -1.85 -2.68
C ALA A 405 -8.12 -0.34 -2.77
N ALA A 406 -7.12 0.52 -3.07
CA ALA A 406 -7.35 1.93 -3.44
C ALA A 406 -8.01 2.08 -4.83
N CYS A 407 -7.90 1.06 -5.69
CA CYS A 407 -8.50 0.96 -7.01
C CYS A 407 -9.78 0.07 -7.01
N ASP A 408 -10.02 -0.72 -5.96
CA ASP A 408 -11.22 -1.55 -5.76
C ASP A 408 -12.47 -0.70 -5.43
N THR A 409 -12.93 0.08 -6.40
CA THR A 409 -14.36 0.36 -6.49
C THR A 409 -15.06 -0.93 -6.93
N PRO A 410 -16.09 -1.42 -6.22
CA PRO A 410 -16.77 -2.64 -6.61
C PRO A 410 -17.44 -2.44 -7.96
N HIS A 411 -17.09 -3.28 -8.92
CA HIS A 411 -18.04 -3.73 -9.94
C HIS A 411 -19.17 -4.49 -9.24
N SER A 412 -20.15 -3.77 -8.70
CA SER A 412 -21.50 -4.31 -8.53
C SER A 412 -22.37 -3.70 -9.62
N ALA A 413 -22.65 -4.50 -10.65
CA ALA A 413 -23.87 -4.33 -11.40
C ALA A 413 -25.03 -4.26 -10.39
N GLU A 414 -25.94 -3.31 -10.57
CA GLU A 414 -27.12 -3.05 -9.73
C GLU A 414 -26.94 -2.09 -8.52
N LEU A 415 -26.71 -0.81 -8.81
CA LEU A 415 -27.66 0.27 -8.49
C LEU A 415 -27.21 1.62 -9.12
N PRO A 416 -28.13 2.45 -9.66
CA PRO A 416 -27.80 3.57 -10.52
C PRO A 416 -27.79 4.93 -9.81
N LYS A 417 -26.98 5.85 -10.37
CA LYS A 417 -27.10 7.33 -10.32
C LYS A 417 -26.70 8.04 -9.01
N ARG A 418 -25.44 8.47 -8.97
CA ARG A 418 -25.04 9.91 -9.04
C ARG A 418 -23.51 9.96 -9.13
N ARG A 419 -23.00 9.91 -10.36
CA ARG A 419 -21.59 10.19 -10.67
C ARG A 419 -21.49 11.66 -11.10
N PRO A 420 -20.51 12.44 -10.63
CA PRO A 420 -20.07 13.63 -11.36
C PRO A 420 -19.57 13.17 -12.75
N TYR A 421 -19.75 14.04 -13.74
CA TYR A 421 -19.40 13.79 -15.13
C TYR A 421 -17.97 13.23 -15.30
N GLY A 422 -17.88 12.04 -15.92
CA GLY A 422 -16.77 11.62 -16.78
C GLY A 422 -15.44 11.26 -16.12
N LEU A 423 -15.35 10.12 -15.40
CA LEU A 423 -14.19 9.20 -15.37
C LEU A 423 -14.54 8.01 -14.48
N GLU A 424 -15.16 7.01 -15.10
CA GLU A 424 -15.23 5.64 -14.59
C GLU A 424 -13.88 4.98 -14.93
N ASN A 425 -13.33 4.11 -14.08
CA ASN A 425 -12.43 2.98 -14.42
C ASN A 425 -11.07 2.93 -13.70
N LEU A 426 -10.74 1.72 -13.24
CA LEU A 426 -9.39 1.16 -13.05
C LEU A 426 -8.48 1.23 -14.30
N ASP A 427 -8.93 1.82 -15.42
CA ASP A 427 -8.20 1.84 -16.69
C ASP A 427 -7.24 3.03 -16.84
N LEU A 428 -7.23 3.99 -15.90
CA LEU A 428 -6.39 5.19 -15.98
C LEU A 428 -4.96 4.98 -15.45
N ASP A 429 -4.74 3.92 -14.67
CA ASP A 429 -3.40 3.62 -14.14
C ASP A 429 -2.58 2.85 -15.18
N THR A 430 -1.31 3.22 -15.32
CA THR A 430 -0.35 2.58 -16.23
C THR A 430 0.52 1.59 -15.47
N TRP A 431 0.69 0.39 -16.00
CA TRP A 431 1.45 -0.70 -15.38
C TRP A 431 2.77 -0.90 -16.11
N VAL A 432 3.87 -0.54 -15.47
CA VAL A 432 5.22 -0.76 -16.00
C VAL A 432 5.81 -2.00 -15.36
N TYR A 433 6.05 -3.04 -16.18
CA TYR A 433 6.60 -4.31 -15.73
C TYR A 433 8.12 -4.39 -15.96
N LEU A 434 8.87 -4.69 -14.91
CA LEU A 434 10.30 -4.95 -14.92
C LEU A 434 10.56 -6.46 -14.73
N PRO A 435 10.86 -7.22 -15.79
CA PRO A 435 11.09 -8.66 -15.69
C PRO A 435 12.43 -9.00 -15.01
N LEU A 436 12.44 -10.07 -14.21
CA LEU A 436 13.64 -10.62 -13.55
C LEU A 436 13.70 -12.15 -13.77
N PRO A 437 14.06 -12.62 -14.97
CA PRO A 437 14.21 -14.06 -15.23
C PRO A 437 15.38 -14.66 -14.42
N PRO A 438 15.47 -16.00 -14.26
CA PRO A 438 16.39 -16.65 -13.29
C PRO A 438 17.88 -16.31 -13.38
N GLN A 439 18.39 -15.81 -14.51
CA GLN A 439 19.80 -15.42 -14.70
C GLN A 439 20.04 -13.91 -14.62
N GLU A 440 18.95 -13.14 -14.53
CA GLU A 440 18.94 -11.70 -14.43
C GLU A 440 19.13 -11.27 -12.98
N ARG A 441 19.72 -10.09 -12.80
CA ARG A 441 19.79 -9.42 -11.50
C ARG A 441 19.94 -7.92 -11.71
N ILE A 442 19.48 -7.16 -10.72
CA ILE A 442 19.69 -5.72 -10.68
C ILE A 442 21.12 -5.48 -10.16
N LEU A 443 21.92 -4.78 -10.95
CA LEU A 443 23.27 -4.38 -10.63
C LEU A 443 23.32 -3.04 -9.92
N ALA A 444 22.39 -2.13 -10.23
CA ALA A 444 22.25 -0.85 -9.55
C ALA A 444 20.82 -0.31 -9.69
N VAL A 445 20.39 0.47 -8.70
CA VAL A 445 19.16 1.26 -8.75
C VAL A 445 19.53 2.72 -8.58
N GLY A 446 19.10 3.54 -9.53
CA GLY A 446 19.27 4.98 -9.51
C GLY A 446 17.95 5.71 -9.67
N LEU A 447 18.03 7.02 -9.49
CA LEU A 447 16.96 7.97 -9.75
C LEU A 447 17.48 9.06 -10.67
N ALA A 448 16.64 9.43 -11.60
CA ALA A 448 16.83 10.61 -12.41
C ALA A 448 16.50 11.84 -11.51
N GLU A 449 17.42 12.82 -11.42
CA GLU A 449 17.27 14.02 -10.56
C GLU A 449 17.08 15.28 -11.42
N SER A 450 16.15 16.14 -11.02
CA SER A 450 15.90 17.45 -11.62
C SER A 450 15.83 18.51 -10.51
N ASP A 451 16.24 19.74 -10.82
CA ASP A 451 16.19 20.89 -9.90
C ASP A 451 14.74 21.33 -9.52
N SER A 452 13.72 20.73 -10.14
CA SER A 452 12.31 21.07 -9.89
C SER A 452 11.70 20.31 -8.71
N ASP A 453 11.07 21.03 -7.77
CA ASP A 453 10.30 20.46 -6.65
C ASP A 453 9.16 19.52 -7.09
N ALA A 454 8.67 19.64 -8.34
CA ALA A 454 7.64 18.77 -8.90
C ALA A 454 8.12 17.32 -9.09
N TYR A 455 9.43 17.11 -9.22
CA TYR A 455 10.03 15.80 -9.47
C TYR A 455 9.87 14.82 -8.30
N MET A 456 9.74 15.36 -7.08
CA MET A 456 9.55 14.54 -5.88
C MET A 456 8.21 13.81 -5.82
N GLU A 457 7.23 14.19 -6.66
CA GLU A 457 5.92 13.51 -6.72
C GLU A 457 5.84 12.45 -7.82
N ALA A 458 6.69 12.53 -8.85
CA ALA A 458 6.71 11.64 -10.01
C ALA A 458 8.14 11.20 -10.40
N PRO A 459 8.80 10.34 -9.59
CA PRO A 459 10.18 9.94 -9.82
C PRO A 459 10.33 9.03 -11.05
N CYS A 460 11.43 9.19 -11.79
CA CYS A 460 11.89 8.23 -12.78
C CYS A 460 13.01 7.37 -12.16
N LEU A 461 12.70 6.11 -11.89
CA LEU A 461 13.63 5.09 -11.42
C LEU A 461 14.41 4.52 -12.59
N ILE A 462 15.69 4.24 -12.38
CA ILE A 462 16.54 3.62 -13.39
C ILE A 462 17.19 2.37 -12.82
N PHE A 463 17.07 1.28 -13.55
CA PHE A 463 17.58 -0.03 -13.19
C PHE A 463 18.69 -0.43 -14.17
N ARG A 464 19.88 -0.70 -13.63
CA ARG A 464 20.95 -1.35 -14.39
C ARG A 464 20.80 -2.85 -14.22
N MET A 465 20.37 -3.55 -15.26
CA MET A 465 20.17 -4.99 -15.29
C MET A 465 21.44 -5.68 -15.82
N LYS A 466 21.68 -6.92 -15.40
CA LYS A 466 22.85 -7.71 -15.84
C LYS A 466 22.75 -8.15 -17.30
N LEU A 467 21.57 -8.60 -17.77
CA LEU A 467 21.38 -9.12 -19.13
C LEU A 467 20.60 -8.13 -20.01
N ALA A 468 19.53 -7.55 -19.47
CA ALA A 468 18.65 -6.64 -20.20
C ALA A 468 19.26 -5.24 -20.37
N GLY A 469 20.39 -4.92 -19.73
CA GLY A 469 20.99 -3.58 -19.76
C GLY A 469 20.17 -2.57 -18.96
N THR A 470 20.03 -1.36 -19.46
CA THR A 470 19.37 -0.27 -18.72
C THR A 470 17.87 -0.20 -18.99
N VAL A 471 17.08 -0.05 -17.92
CA VAL A 471 15.61 0.12 -17.98
C VAL A 471 15.17 1.29 -17.09
N SER A 472 14.32 2.18 -17.61
CA SER A 472 13.69 3.27 -16.87
C SER A 472 12.24 2.95 -16.51
N VAL A 473 11.79 3.42 -15.35
CA VAL A 473 10.42 3.28 -14.87
C VAL A 473 9.96 4.58 -14.20
N GLY A 474 8.93 5.22 -14.75
CA GLY A 474 8.37 6.46 -14.22
C GLY A 474 8.15 7.49 -15.32
N ALA A 475 7.67 8.67 -14.94
CA ALA A 475 7.37 9.75 -15.87
C ALA A 475 8.62 10.16 -16.68
N TRP A 476 8.40 10.48 -17.96
CA TRP A 476 9.44 11.05 -18.79
C TRP A 476 9.64 12.54 -18.45
N HIS A 477 10.88 13.00 -18.47
CA HIS A 477 11.23 14.38 -18.21
C HIS A 477 12.46 14.79 -19.04
N PRO A 478 12.49 15.98 -19.66
CA PRO A 478 13.54 16.39 -20.60
C PRO A 478 14.88 16.73 -19.92
N ASP A 479 14.83 17.29 -18.71
CA ASP A 479 15.97 17.96 -18.07
C ASP A 479 16.57 17.14 -16.92
N VAL A 480 16.79 15.84 -17.12
CA VAL A 480 17.10 14.93 -16.01
C VAL A 480 18.40 14.17 -16.22
N GLU A 481 19.33 14.41 -15.32
CA GLU A 481 20.56 13.63 -15.24
C GLU A 481 20.39 12.49 -14.22
N PRO A 482 20.85 11.27 -14.54
CA PRO A 482 20.77 10.13 -13.63
C PRO A 482 21.84 10.25 -12.54
N ASN A 483 21.53 11.03 -11.52
CA ASN A 483 22.56 11.53 -10.61
C ASN A 483 22.49 10.92 -9.20
N PHE A 484 21.38 10.27 -8.81
CA PHE A 484 21.26 9.73 -7.45
C PHE A 484 21.21 8.20 -7.40
N VAL A 485 22.21 7.58 -6.76
CA VAL A 485 22.30 6.13 -6.61
C VAL A 485 21.64 5.70 -5.29
N LEU A 486 20.63 4.83 -5.38
CA LEU A 486 20.00 4.23 -4.21
C LEU A 486 20.78 3.03 -3.68
N ALA A 487 21.35 2.21 -4.57
CA ALA A 487 22.19 1.10 -4.19
C ALA A 487 22.93 0.51 -5.39
N ASP A 488 24.15 0.04 -5.14
CA ASP A 488 24.85 -0.93 -5.99
C ASP A 488 24.58 -2.35 -5.46
N GLU A 489 24.37 -3.31 -6.36
CA GLU A 489 24.03 -4.71 -6.10
C GLU A 489 22.93 -4.88 -5.03
N PRO A 490 21.74 -4.29 -5.23
CA PRO A 490 20.70 -4.30 -4.22
C PRO A 490 20.09 -5.70 -4.00
N GLU A 491 19.86 -6.04 -2.74
CA GLU A 491 19.14 -7.28 -2.37
C GLU A 491 17.66 -7.01 -2.09
N MET A 492 17.30 -5.76 -1.78
CA MET A 492 15.94 -5.42 -1.39
C MET A 492 15.55 -4.02 -1.85
N LEU A 493 14.37 -3.91 -2.47
CA LEU A 493 13.68 -2.64 -2.69
C LEU A 493 12.78 -2.36 -1.48
N ILE A 494 12.79 -1.13 -0.98
CA ILE A 494 12.04 -0.69 0.19
C ILE A 494 11.16 0.48 -0.23
N PHE A 495 9.91 0.51 0.20
CA PHE A 495 9.05 1.65 -0.09
C PHE A 495 8.02 1.88 1.02
N THR A 496 7.44 3.08 1.03
CA THR A 496 6.34 3.45 1.94
C THR A 496 5.09 3.66 1.11
N MET A 497 3.93 3.36 1.68
CA MET A 497 2.64 3.58 1.03
C MET A 497 1.71 4.32 1.98
N GLU A 498 1.04 5.35 1.47
CA GLU A 498 -0.03 6.06 2.15
C GLU A 498 -1.37 5.70 1.50
N GLU A 499 -2.37 5.37 2.32
CA GLU A 499 -3.71 4.96 1.90
C GLU A 499 -4.33 5.82 0.78
N LEU A 500 -4.16 7.15 0.83
CA LEU A 500 -4.78 8.08 -0.13
C LEU A 500 -3.81 8.61 -1.19
N ASN A 501 -2.50 8.46 -1.00
CA ASN A 501 -1.50 9.19 -1.78
C ASN A 501 -0.45 8.28 -2.45
N GLY A 502 -0.63 6.96 -2.38
CA GLY A 502 0.26 5.99 -3.02
C GLY A 502 1.63 5.90 -2.37
N VAL A 503 2.66 5.62 -3.16
CA VAL A 503 4.03 5.50 -2.69
C VAL A 503 4.63 6.88 -2.44
N LYS A 504 5.31 7.06 -1.30
CA LYS A 504 5.91 8.36 -0.90
C LYS A 504 7.41 8.34 -0.73
N THR A 505 7.97 7.18 -0.48
CA THR A 505 9.41 6.99 -0.32
C THR A 505 9.76 5.70 -1.01
N ILE A 506 10.85 5.72 -1.76
CA ILE A 506 11.45 4.55 -2.37
C ILE A 506 12.91 4.54 -1.95
N GLY A 507 13.39 3.39 -1.52
CA GLY A 507 14.77 3.18 -1.14
C GLY A 507 15.21 1.78 -1.50
N SER A 508 16.49 1.53 -1.31
CA SER A 508 17.07 0.23 -1.58
C SER A 508 18.06 -0.13 -0.48
N TYR A 509 18.17 -1.43 -0.21
CA TYR A 509 19.16 -1.99 0.69
C TYR A 509 20.17 -2.84 -0.07
N SER A 510 21.44 -2.66 0.28
CA SER A 510 22.55 -3.51 -0.14
C SER A 510 23.41 -3.89 1.08
N PRO A 511 23.93 -5.13 1.15
CA PRO A 511 24.91 -5.51 2.17
C PRO A 511 26.19 -4.68 2.09
N ARG A 512 26.51 -4.20 0.88
CA ARG A 512 27.65 -3.32 0.61
C ARG A 512 27.20 -1.88 0.73
N ALA A 513 27.88 -1.12 1.59
CA ALA A 513 27.65 0.32 1.69
C ALA A 513 27.96 0.98 0.35
N ALA A 514 27.11 1.92 -0.08
CA ALA A 514 27.37 2.75 -1.24
C ALA A 514 28.69 3.51 -1.03
N GLN A 515 29.58 3.45 -2.03
CA GLN A 515 30.91 4.08 -1.95
C GLN A 515 30.87 5.59 -2.29
N GLY A 516 29.72 6.12 -2.68
CA GLY A 516 29.49 7.54 -2.98
C GLY A 516 28.04 7.80 -3.41
N ARG A 517 27.59 9.06 -3.36
CA ARG A 517 26.25 9.47 -3.82
C ARG A 517 26.07 9.35 -5.35
N TYR A 518 27.19 9.41 -6.06
CA TYR A 518 27.29 9.33 -7.52
C TYR A 518 28.16 8.11 -7.84
N SER A 519 27.58 7.07 -8.45
CA SER A 519 28.33 5.89 -8.92
C SER A 519 28.43 5.93 -10.44
N THR A 520 29.59 5.56 -10.97
CA THR A 520 29.77 5.40 -12.43
C THR A 520 28.95 4.24 -12.98
N SER A 521 28.49 3.29 -12.13
CA SER A 521 27.58 2.20 -12.51
C SER A 521 26.24 2.71 -13.05
N VAL A 522 25.80 3.87 -12.57
CA VAL A 522 24.58 4.60 -12.95
C VAL A 522 24.92 5.79 -13.85
N ALA A 523 26.11 6.39 -13.79
CA ALA A 523 26.47 7.50 -14.69
C ALA A 523 26.68 7.08 -16.18
N GLN A 524 26.77 5.78 -16.48
CA GLN A 524 26.86 5.21 -17.84
C GLN A 524 25.48 4.96 -18.50
N LEU A 525 24.40 5.51 -17.95
CA LEU A 525 23.07 5.36 -18.51
C LEU A 525 22.93 6.18 -19.81
N PRO A 526 22.24 5.67 -20.85
CA PRO A 526 22.15 6.34 -22.15
C PRO A 526 21.62 7.77 -22.00
N ARG A 527 22.36 8.72 -22.59
CA ARG A 527 22.10 10.17 -22.49
C ARG A 527 21.11 10.67 -23.55
N SER A 528 20.72 9.82 -24.49
CA SER A 528 19.83 10.11 -25.61
C SER A 528 18.35 10.02 -25.20
N TRP A 529 17.93 10.89 -24.27
CA TRP A 529 16.51 11.12 -24.07
C TRP A 529 15.98 11.90 -25.29
N PRO A 530 14.83 11.53 -25.86
CA PRO A 530 14.26 12.27 -26.99
C PRO A 530 13.94 13.72 -26.59
N ASP A 531 14.30 14.73 -27.39
CA ASP A 531 14.15 16.15 -27.01
C ASP A 531 12.69 16.63 -26.85
N SER A 532 11.70 15.84 -27.28
CA SER A 532 10.28 16.20 -27.22
C SER A 532 9.35 15.01 -27.01
N THR A 533 8.20 15.26 -26.39
CA THR A 533 7.14 14.27 -26.19
C THR A 533 6.13 14.30 -27.33
N PRO A 534 5.62 13.14 -27.77
CA PRO A 534 4.61 13.09 -28.83
C PRO A 534 3.21 13.49 -28.37
N PHE A 535 2.93 13.49 -27.06
CA PHE A 535 1.66 13.88 -26.44
C PHE A 535 1.86 14.20 -24.95
N ASP A 536 0.82 14.66 -24.27
CA ASP A 536 0.87 15.05 -22.85
C ASP A 536 1.11 13.85 -21.91
N ASP A 537 1.93 14.08 -20.89
CA ASP A 537 2.28 13.16 -19.79
C ASP A 537 2.58 11.71 -20.22
N PRO A 538 3.50 11.47 -21.19
CA PRO A 538 3.79 10.12 -21.65
C PRO A 538 4.82 9.43 -20.75
N TYR A 539 4.67 8.12 -20.64
CA TYR A 539 5.74 7.23 -20.21
C TYR A 539 6.59 6.82 -21.40
N PHE A 540 7.88 6.60 -21.17
CA PHE A 540 8.83 6.19 -22.19
C PHE A 540 9.51 4.87 -21.82
N ALA A 541 9.58 3.98 -22.79
CA ALA A 541 10.35 2.75 -22.70
C ALA A 541 11.03 2.45 -24.04
N SER A 542 12.14 1.71 -24.00
CA SER A 542 12.85 1.29 -25.21
C SER A 542 13.34 -0.16 -25.13
N ALA A 543 13.43 -0.80 -26.29
CA ALA A 543 13.90 -2.18 -26.41
C ALA A 543 14.63 -2.41 -27.74
N PRO A 544 15.81 -3.07 -27.74
CA PRO A 544 16.42 -3.53 -28.99
C PRO A 544 15.53 -4.58 -29.66
N LEU A 545 15.43 -4.54 -30.99
CA LEU A 545 14.66 -5.51 -31.76
C LEU A 545 15.52 -6.69 -32.24
N GLU A 546 16.85 -6.58 -32.12
CA GLU A 546 17.78 -7.64 -32.50
C GLU A 546 17.80 -8.78 -31.49
N LYS A 547 18.04 -10.01 -31.98
CA LYS A 547 18.19 -11.24 -31.16
C LYS A 547 16.97 -11.54 -30.28
N VAL A 548 15.79 -11.05 -30.66
CA VAL A 548 14.52 -11.39 -30.04
C VAL A 548 14.12 -12.80 -30.46
N VAL A 549 13.95 -13.71 -29.49
CA VAL A 549 13.50 -15.08 -29.73
C VAL A 549 12.00 -15.26 -29.54
N GLN A 550 11.37 -14.37 -28.78
CA GLN A 550 9.94 -14.39 -28.51
C GLN A 550 9.42 -13.00 -28.19
N VAL A 551 8.20 -12.70 -28.63
CA VAL A 551 7.47 -11.49 -28.27
C VAL A 551 6.09 -11.87 -27.78
N THR A 552 5.70 -11.33 -26.63
CA THR A 552 4.32 -11.40 -26.14
C THR A 552 3.69 -10.02 -26.26
N VAL A 553 2.60 -9.92 -27.02
CA VAL A 553 1.83 -8.69 -27.25
C VAL A 553 0.66 -8.66 -26.29
N PHE A 554 0.54 -7.57 -25.52
CA PHE A 554 -0.56 -7.33 -24.59
C PHE A 554 -1.65 -6.51 -25.29
N THR A 555 -2.89 -6.97 -25.20
CA THR A 555 -4.06 -6.35 -25.84
C THR A 555 -5.21 -6.19 -24.86
N ARG A 556 -6.04 -5.17 -25.07
CA ARG A 556 -7.21 -4.94 -24.21
C ARG A 556 -8.26 -6.02 -24.42
N ASN A 557 -8.82 -6.56 -23.33
CA ASN A 557 -9.85 -7.62 -23.42
C ASN A 557 -11.11 -7.18 -24.21
N SER A 558 -11.39 -5.88 -24.29
CA SER A 558 -12.58 -5.31 -24.95
C SER A 558 -12.30 -4.64 -26.31
N SER A 559 -11.05 -4.51 -26.74
CA SER A 559 -10.69 -3.87 -28.02
C SER A 559 -9.33 -4.37 -28.53
N PRO A 560 -9.10 -4.42 -29.85
CA PRO A 560 -7.83 -4.91 -30.43
C PRO A 560 -6.61 -3.99 -30.18
N GLY A 561 -6.75 -3.01 -29.30
CA GLY A 561 -5.72 -2.01 -29.00
C GLY A 561 -4.52 -2.62 -28.30
N CYS A 562 -3.34 -2.45 -28.88
CA CYS A 562 -2.08 -2.90 -28.27
C CYS A 562 -1.70 -2.03 -27.07
N ARG A 563 -1.45 -2.65 -25.91
CA ARG A 563 -0.98 -1.96 -24.70
C ARG A 563 0.54 -1.97 -24.54
N GLY A 564 1.20 -3.03 -25.00
CA GLY A 564 2.63 -3.17 -24.82
C GLY A 564 3.15 -4.53 -25.27
N PHE A 565 4.46 -4.72 -25.09
CA PHE A 565 5.19 -5.91 -25.48
C PHE A 565 6.09 -6.40 -24.35
N LEU A 566 6.24 -7.71 -24.24
CA LEU A 566 7.33 -8.37 -23.52
C LEU A 566 8.22 -9.11 -24.52
N PHE A 567 9.44 -8.60 -24.68
CA PHE A 567 10.49 -9.20 -25.51
C PHE A 567 11.32 -10.17 -24.69
N GLU A 568 11.61 -11.34 -25.26
CA GLU A 568 12.59 -12.30 -24.74
C GLU A 568 13.73 -12.46 -25.74
N TYR A 569 14.96 -12.45 -25.24
CA TYR A 569 16.18 -12.42 -26.05
C TYR A 569 16.96 -13.74 -25.98
N GLU A 570 17.81 -13.98 -26.98
CA GLU A 570 18.67 -15.19 -27.05
C GLU A 570 19.56 -15.39 -25.81
N ASN A 571 19.99 -14.30 -25.17
CA ASN A 571 20.81 -14.34 -23.96
C ASN A 571 19.99 -14.60 -22.67
N GLY A 572 18.68 -14.83 -22.78
CA GLY A 572 17.76 -15.04 -21.66
C GLY A 572 17.28 -13.75 -20.98
N ALA A 573 17.69 -12.57 -21.47
CA ALA A 573 17.14 -11.30 -21.00
C ALA A 573 15.66 -11.17 -21.38
N GLN A 574 14.96 -10.28 -20.67
CA GLN A 574 13.62 -9.87 -21.02
C GLN A 574 13.48 -8.35 -20.89
N ARG A 575 12.67 -7.73 -21.75
CA ARG A 575 12.30 -6.30 -21.64
C ARG A 575 10.82 -6.11 -21.92
N ALA A 576 10.13 -5.43 -21.01
CA ALA A 576 8.76 -4.99 -21.26
C ALA A 576 8.75 -3.52 -21.70
N VAL A 577 7.86 -3.18 -22.63
CA VAL A 577 7.60 -1.79 -23.04
C VAL A 577 6.08 -1.59 -23.14
N GLY A 578 5.57 -0.45 -22.68
CA GLY A 578 4.14 -0.18 -22.62
C GLY A 578 3.44 -0.63 -21.32
N ASP A 579 2.11 -0.60 -21.33
CA ASP A 579 1.22 -0.93 -20.21
C ASP A 579 1.00 -2.46 -20.10
N CYS A 580 2.02 -3.18 -19.63
CA CYS A 580 2.03 -4.64 -19.60
C CYS A 580 1.36 -5.19 -18.32
N ARG A 581 0.05 -5.45 -18.36
CA ARG A 581 -0.71 -5.98 -17.20
C ARG A 581 -0.73 -7.51 -17.16
N LEU A 582 0.36 -8.09 -16.65
CA LEU A 582 0.50 -9.55 -16.51
C LEU A 582 -0.67 -10.22 -15.78
N GLY A 583 -1.25 -11.23 -16.42
CA GLY A 583 -2.37 -12.01 -15.87
C GLY A 583 -3.73 -11.31 -15.94
N SER A 584 -3.80 -10.05 -16.36
CA SER A 584 -5.03 -9.28 -16.54
C SER A 584 -5.42 -9.15 -18.02
N ASP A 585 -4.46 -8.82 -18.88
CA ASP A 585 -4.71 -8.56 -20.29
C ASP A 585 -4.56 -9.81 -21.16
N ALA A 586 -5.31 -9.84 -22.27
CA ALA A 586 -5.19 -10.86 -23.29
C ALA A 586 -3.82 -10.74 -23.98
N CYS A 587 -3.16 -11.87 -24.15
CA CYS A 587 -1.79 -11.94 -24.68
C CYS A 587 -1.72 -12.82 -25.93
N THR A 588 -0.93 -12.39 -26.92
CA THR A 588 -0.57 -13.21 -28.09
C THR A 588 0.94 -13.34 -28.17
N THR A 589 1.46 -14.56 -28.34
CA THR A 589 2.90 -14.82 -28.36
C THR A 589 3.36 -15.21 -29.77
N TYR A 590 4.48 -14.61 -30.20
CA TYR A 590 5.13 -14.85 -31.49
C TYR A 590 6.54 -15.37 -31.25
N SER A 591 6.88 -16.48 -31.91
CA SER A 591 8.22 -17.08 -31.81
C SER A 591 9.10 -16.66 -32.98
N ARG A 592 10.34 -16.27 -32.67
CA ARG A 592 11.40 -15.85 -33.61
C ARG A 592 10.88 -14.87 -34.69
N PRO A 593 10.29 -13.73 -34.29
CA PRO A 593 9.79 -12.77 -35.26
C PRO A 593 10.95 -12.20 -36.09
N ARG A 594 10.65 -11.91 -37.36
CA ARG A 594 11.56 -11.27 -38.32
C ARG A 594 11.07 -9.90 -38.78
N SER A 595 9.76 -9.66 -38.66
CA SER A 595 9.17 -8.33 -38.90
C SER A 595 8.11 -8.00 -37.85
N MET A 596 7.96 -6.70 -37.60
CA MET A 596 6.91 -6.08 -36.77
C MET A 596 6.07 -5.18 -37.67
N CYS A 597 4.76 -5.36 -37.69
CA CYS A 597 3.84 -4.56 -38.50
C CYS A 597 2.84 -3.83 -37.62
N THR A 598 2.73 -2.52 -37.82
CA THR A 598 1.86 -1.63 -37.06
C THR A 598 0.81 -1.04 -37.99
N ARG A 599 -0.47 -1.23 -37.67
CA ARG A 599 -1.57 -0.49 -38.27
C ARG A 599 -2.01 0.55 -37.25
N LEU A 600 -1.53 1.76 -37.49
CA LEU A 600 -1.84 2.91 -36.64
C LEU A 600 -3.24 3.43 -36.99
N GLY A 601 -4.00 3.86 -35.97
CA GLY A 601 -5.28 4.56 -36.16
C GLY A 601 -5.13 5.93 -36.80
N GLU A 602 -6.22 6.70 -36.85
CA GLU A 602 -6.16 8.10 -37.29
C GLU A 602 -5.15 8.90 -36.44
N PRO A 603 -4.37 9.83 -37.03
CA PRO A 603 -3.44 10.66 -36.28
C PRO A 603 -4.18 11.45 -35.20
N GLY A 604 -3.60 11.53 -33.99
CA GLY A 604 -4.06 12.50 -33.01
C GLY A 604 -3.91 13.92 -33.57
N VAL A 605 -4.80 14.83 -33.16
CA VAL A 605 -4.86 16.23 -33.66
C VAL A 605 -3.52 16.98 -33.47
N ASP A 606 -2.67 16.52 -32.54
CA ASP A 606 -1.49 17.24 -32.05
C ASP A 606 -0.12 16.67 -32.50
N SER A 607 -0.03 15.47 -33.10
CA SER A 607 1.27 14.87 -33.50
C SER A 607 1.16 13.72 -34.51
N GLU A 608 2.10 13.67 -35.47
CA GLU A 608 2.25 12.54 -36.39
C GLU A 608 2.64 11.21 -35.70
N ILE A 609 3.10 11.22 -34.45
CA ILE A 609 3.52 10.00 -33.72
C ILE A 609 2.43 9.50 -32.75
N ALA A 610 1.60 10.40 -32.22
CA ALA A 610 0.56 10.06 -31.25
C ALA A 610 -0.61 9.32 -31.92
N ARG A 611 -1.00 8.17 -31.36
CA ARG A 611 -2.12 7.37 -31.86
C ARG A 611 -3.00 6.90 -30.72
N ASP A 612 -4.29 6.78 -31.01
CA ASP A 612 -5.25 6.22 -30.06
C ASP A 612 -4.94 4.74 -29.80
N LEU A 613 -4.85 4.39 -28.52
CA LEU A 613 -4.62 3.01 -28.07
C LEU A 613 -5.69 2.06 -28.63
N SER A 614 -6.95 2.53 -28.67
CA SER A 614 -8.12 1.73 -29.04
C SER A 614 -8.13 1.24 -30.49
N THR A 615 -7.40 1.91 -31.38
CA THR A 615 -7.42 1.69 -32.83
C THR A 615 -6.12 1.11 -33.37
N THR A 616 -5.06 1.07 -32.56
CA THR A 616 -3.74 0.61 -32.98
C THR A 616 -3.61 -0.92 -32.88
N SER A 617 -3.35 -1.56 -34.02
CA SER A 617 -3.17 -3.01 -34.16
C SER A 617 -1.71 -3.33 -34.47
N ILE A 618 -1.16 -4.35 -33.82
CA ILE A 618 0.25 -4.72 -33.97
C ILE A 618 0.38 -6.23 -34.11
N GLU A 619 1.13 -6.65 -35.13
CA GLU A 619 1.34 -8.04 -35.50
C GLU A 619 2.83 -8.30 -35.75
N PHE A 620 3.28 -9.51 -35.44
CA PHE A 620 4.64 -9.96 -35.74
C PHE A 620 4.60 -11.14 -36.70
N SER A 621 5.58 -11.23 -37.60
CA SER A 621 5.67 -12.29 -38.60
C SER A 621 7.06 -12.93 -38.57
N GLY A 622 7.12 -14.23 -38.87
CA GLY A 622 8.37 -14.98 -39.02
C GLY A 622 9.03 -14.80 -40.40
N LEU A 623 8.40 -14.04 -41.31
CA LEU A 623 8.89 -13.79 -42.66
C LEU A 623 9.77 -12.54 -42.72
N THR A 624 10.88 -12.61 -43.45
CA THR A 624 11.81 -11.48 -43.65
C THR A 624 11.27 -10.45 -44.65
N GLU A 625 10.53 -10.92 -45.66
CA GLU A 625 9.78 -10.08 -46.59
C GLU A 625 8.30 -10.29 -46.29
N HIS A 626 7.76 -9.40 -45.47
CA HIS A 626 6.36 -9.39 -45.08
C HIS A 626 5.76 -8.05 -45.48
N GLY A 627 4.69 -8.10 -46.26
CA GLY A 627 3.99 -6.92 -46.75
C GLY A 627 2.49 -7.13 -46.66
N HIS A 628 1.78 -6.08 -46.26
CA HIS A 628 0.33 -6.03 -46.28
C HIS A 628 -0.16 -5.53 -47.65
N GLY A 629 -1.42 -5.85 -47.99
CA GLY A 629 -2.03 -5.36 -49.23
C GLY A 629 -2.05 -3.82 -49.28
N LEU A 630 -1.88 -3.26 -50.48
CA LEU A 630 -2.06 -1.82 -50.73
C LEU A 630 -3.48 -1.40 -50.28
N GLY A 631 -3.56 -0.59 -49.21
CA GLY A 631 -4.83 -0.12 -48.62
C GLY A 631 -5.12 -0.62 -47.20
N GLU A 632 -4.32 -1.54 -46.65
CA GLU A 632 -4.52 -2.05 -45.27
C GLU A 632 -3.95 -1.13 -44.17
N GLY A 633 -3.16 -0.11 -44.54
CA GLY A 633 -2.65 0.90 -43.60
C GLY A 633 -1.58 0.41 -42.61
N TYR A 634 -0.95 -0.73 -42.88
CA TYR A 634 0.15 -1.25 -42.06
C TYR A 634 1.51 -0.68 -42.50
N HIS A 635 2.36 -0.37 -41.52
CA HIS A 635 3.78 -0.10 -41.67
C HIS A 635 4.57 -1.28 -41.10
N CYS A 636 5.47 -1.86 -41.90
CA CYS A 636 6.26 -3.00 -41.47
C CYS A 636 7.74 -2.64 -41.29
N PHE A 637 8.28 -3.04 -40.15
CA PHE A 637 9.66 -2.81 -39.75
C PHE A 637 10.38 -4.17 -39.63
N PRO A 638 11.63 -4.28 -40.08
CA PRO A 638 12.46 -5.44 -39.75
C PRO A 638 12.73 -5.48 -38.24
N MET A 639 12.97 -6.67 -37.68
CA MET A 639 13.40 -6.83 -36.27
C MET A 639 14.88 -6.42 -36.10
N SER A 640 15.17 -5.13 -36.32
CA SER A 640 16.50 -4.52 -36.29
C SER A 640 16.42 -3.11 -35.71
N GLY A 641 17.48 -2.65 -35.04
CA GLY A 641 17.50 -1.34 -34.39
C GLY A 641 16.84 -1.33 -33.00
N VAL A 642 16.38 -0.16 -32.58
CA VAL A 642 15.79 0.07 -31.24
C VAL A 642 14.36 0.58 -31.40
N LEU A 643 13.42 -0.10 -30.74
CA LEU A 643 12.05 0.35 -30.56
C LEU A 643 11.99 1.41 -29.46
N LYS A 644 11.45 2.58 -29.78
CA LYS A 644 11.07 3.65 -28.87
C LYS A 644 9.55 3.61 -28.70
N PHE A 645 9.09 3.47 -27.46
CA PHE A 645 7.68 3.27 -27.14
C PHE A 645 7.21 4.31 -26.13
N TRP A 646 6.30 5.16 -26.57
CA TRP A 646 5.62 6.17 -25.77
C TRP A 646 4.22 5.71 -25.44
N PHE A 647 3.77 5.91 -24.20
CA PHE A 647 2.46 5.40 -23.79
C PHE A 647 1.88 6.13 -22.59
N ASN A 648 0.56 6.23 -22.54
CA ASN A 648 -0.21 6.48 -21.34
C ASN A 648 -1.50 5.65 -21.41
N CYS A 649 -2.49 5.93 -20.53
CA CYS A 649 -3.74 5.17 -20.51
C CYS A 649 -4.63 5.32 -21.76
N GLU A 650 -4.34 6.29 -22.63
CA GLU A 650 -5.18 6.64 -23.80
C GLU A 650 -4.45 6.52 -25.14
N LYS A 651 -3.16 6.86 -25.18
CA LYS A 651 -2.38 7.04 -26.40
C LYS A 651 -1.10 6.22 -26.37
N ILE A 652 -0.65 5.80 -27.54
CA ILE A 652 0.67 5.22 -27.76
C ILE A 652 1.37 5.90 -28.94
N GLY A 653 2.70 5.89 -28.89
CA GLY A 653 3.59 6.36 -29.95
C GLY A 653 4.71 5.36 -30.15
N ILE A 654 4.96 4.97 -31.40
CA ILE A 654 5.94 3.94 -31.76
C ILE A 654 6.89 4.53 -32.79
N ASP A 655 8.17 4.42 -32.51
CA ASP A 655 9.24 4.76 -33.44
C ASP A 655 10.32 3.68 -33.43
N VAL A 656 10.94 3.40 -34.58
CA VAL A 656 12.01 2.42 -34.72
C VAL A 656 13.23 3.10 -35.32
N SER A 657 14.24 3.32 -34.48
CA SER A 657 15.49 3.94 -34.89
C SER A 657 16.54 2.88 -35.28
N LEU A 658 17.13 3.00 -36.47
CA LEU A 658 18.15 2.09 -36.99
C LEU A 658 19.59 2.44 -36.55
N LEU A 659 19.78 3.53 -35.80
CA LEU A 659 21.09 3.94 -35.33
C LEU A 659 21.48 3.19 -34.04
N PRO A 660 22.74 2.74 -33.90
CA PRO A 660 23.25 2.28 -32.63
C PRO A 660 23.47 3.51 -31.74
N GLU A 661 22.64 3.69 -30.71
CA GLU A 661 22.97 4.60 -29.62
C GLU A 661 24.13 3.96 -28.83
N ASP A 662 25.32 4.51 -29.04
CA ASP A 662 26.59 4.38 -28.31
C ASP A 662 27.02 2.98 -27.82
N ARG A 663 27.90 2.35 -28.61
CA ARG A 663 28.96 1.48 -28.08
C ARG A 663 30.03 2.40 -27.47
N ASP A 664 29.97 2.60 -26.16
CA ASP A 664 31.14 3.09 -25.42
C ASP A 664 31.92 1.89 -24.87
N ASP A 665 33.20 1.85 -25.23
CA ASP A 665 34.25 0.94 -24.74
C ASP A 665 34.48 1.06 -23.22
#